data_AF-A0AAV3ZG88-F1
#
_entry.id   AF-A0AAV3ZG88-F1
#
_cell.length_a   1.000
_cell.length_b   1.000
_cell.length_c   1.000
_cell.angle_alpha   90.00
_cell.angle_beta   90.00
_cell.angle_gamma   90.00
#
_symmetry.space_group_name_H-M   'P 1'
#
loop_
_entity.id
_entity.type
_entity.pdbx_description
1 polymer ?
#
loop_
_entity_poly.entity_id
_entity_poly.type
_entity_poly.pdbx_seq_one_letter_code
_entity_poly.pdbx_strand_id
1 'polypeptide(L)'
;MYRPRVFPLLLLLSTLCPSFVKPDCRPAEEGQETTLTCTVNTEALACSGISSIPTILEWTVNKPAPVIACDFYGCGGDYSSRYGFYATISNSGLILTISNVSRTVPFNMETRWICTPCTGSSTEVTACSQLEVYAKPENPSCTVRENTAVPGDIESVTVSCSTTKVYPKAKCSFQLETNRGLSVTIKIDPAYNHTERTGTPVYYRSECSVDVPVVELGEGTHSFRAFIYPDVTDGIDLVNETTASTTVTLTLPGASSYTCYTEMIQGYFNGKSARCTCSLTSDGYPKGQVQWYRGSQIVPGVSGGVLDLSFDSSNPEQVYTCKGVSAIGKGSNRTLTAKFAFFEQEALALNSANNNNTFDLCDDSNQIHFVCTVLKDNVYPAPTFSFSQTNILFDNSHERQNGSYYLRQVDLRPDVGGIYQVICTVTNTIIGETQRKEISLTFRKPPSLPPKITITGKTYQGVNALNRITLAAGYTGDMTCRVEGGYPKAHTTQLTCGSLNATGTENVATLTFQAGQLNKDMDRTECRCKSQHVTGCYYNKETSLTLDVTYVPVVTFTHDSASSEFNEGDSPTFICTAQGNPPPNMNLTRKRTSQQLANVQGNLKTAELTHTVDPLDCLDTDVYVCIGQNNQGVTTKESIVGVK
;
A
#
# COMPACT_ATOMS: atom_id res chain seq x y z
N MET A 1 63.91 6.16 -30.89
CA MET A 1 64.59 4.89 -30.51
C MET A 1 63.61 3.79 -30.88
N TYR A 2 63.79 2.95 -31.90
CA TYR A 2 64.92 2.10 -32.25
C TYR A 2 64.92 1.89 -33.78
N ARG A 3 66.10 1.98 -34.42
CA ARG A 3 66.36 1.43 -35.77
C ARG A 3 66.63 -0.07 -35.63
N PRO A 4 66.32 -0.90 -36.65
CA PRO A 4 67.34 -1.30 -37.64
C PRO A 4 66.70 -1.45 -39.05
N ARG A 5 67.36 -1.62 -40.20
CA ARG A 5 68.72 -1.49 -40.74
C ARG A 5 68.50 -1.55 -42.27
N VAL A 6 69.14 -0.68 -43.04
CA VAL A 6 69.03 -0.62 -44.50
C VAL A 6 69.99 -1.63 -45.14
N PHE A 7 69.54 -2.39 -46.13
CA PHE A 7 70.36 -2.99 -47.21
C PHE A 7 69.67 -2.68 -48.56
N PRO A 8 70.43 -2.51 -49.65
CA PRO A 8 70.05 -1.63 -50.76
C PRO A 8 69.04 -2.26 -51.73
N LEU A 9 68.15 -1.40 -52.20
CA LEU A 9 67.16 -1.67 -53.25
C LEU A 9 67.90 -1.94 -54.57
N LEU A 10 67.95 -3.19 -55.01
CA LEU A 10 68.26 -3.53 -56.40
C LEU A 10 67.12 -3.01 -57.28
N LEU A 11 67.46 -2.24 -58.32
CA LEU A 11 66.59 -1.99 -59.46
C LEU A 11 66.17 -3.35 -60.04
N LEU A 12 64.91 -3.75 -59.83
CA LEU A 12 64.26 -4.79 -60.61
C LEU A 12 63.32 -4.09 -61.58
N LEU A 13 63.67 -4.19 -62.86
CA LEU A 13 62.82 -3.81 -63.97
C LEU A 13 61.42 -4.41 -63.75
N SER A 14 60.41 -3.57 -63.90
CA SER A 14 59.01 -3.98 -64.04
C SER A 14 58.86 -4.83 -65.30
N THR A 15 59.06 -6.14 -65.17
CA THR A 15 58.57 -7.12 -66.14
C THR A 15 57.07 -7.24 -65.94
N LEU A 16 56.31 -6.67 -66.88
CA LEU A 16 54.89 -6.97 -67.09
C LEU A 16 54.72 -8.49 -67.10
N CYS A 17 54.07 -9.03 -66.07
CA CYS A 17 53.65 -10.42 -66.06
C CYS A 17 52.51 -10.57 -67.09
N PRO A 18 52.56 -11.52 -68.02
CA PRO A 18 51.43 -11.78 -68.90
C PRO A 18 50.23 -12.25 -68.06
N SER A 19 49.09 -11.61 -68.26
CA SER A 19 47.80 -11.99 -67.68
C SER A 19 47.41 -13.39 -68.17
N PHE A 20 47.57 -14.40 -67.32
CA PHE A 20 46.95 -15.71 -67.54
C PHE A 20 45.44 -15.57 -67.38
N VAL A 21 44.71 -15.63 -68.50
CA VAL A 21 43.25 -15.75 -68.52
C VAL A 21 42.91 -17.11 -67.88
N LYS A 22 42.10 -17.10 -66.82
CA LYS A 22 41.58 -18.32 -66.20
C LYS A 22 40.78 -19.11 -67.27
N PRO A 23 40.99 -20.42 -67.45
CA PRO A 23 40.17 -21.22 -68.36
C PRO A 23 38.70 -21.15 -67.93
N ASP A 24 37.82 -20.68 -68.82
CA ASP A 24 36.37 -20.63 -68.62
C ASP A 24 35.77 -21.97 -69.08
N CYS A 25 35.64 -22.90 -68.15
CA CYS A 25 35.03 -24.19 -68.38
C CYS A 25 33.80 -24.33 -67.50
N ARG A 26 32.62 -24.12 -68.10
CA ARG A 26 31.34 -24.28 -67.42
C ARG A 26 30.88 -25.73 -67.48
N PRO A 27 30.12 -26.21 -66.49
CA PRO A 27 29.52 -27.53 -66.55
C PRO A 27 28.60 -27.67 -67.76
N ALA A 28 28.57 -28.85 -68.37
CA ALA A 28 27.75 -29.15 -69.54
C ALA A 28 26.72 -30.25 -69.27
N GLU A 29 25.49 -30.04 -69.75
CA GLU A 29 24.40 -31.00 -69.58
C GLU A 29 24.58 -32.18 -70.54
N GLU A 30 24.56 -33.40 -70.01
CA GLU A 30 24.62 -34.62 -70.78
C GLU A 30 23.45 -34.68 -71.77
N GLY A 31 23.72 -34.97 -73.04
CA GLY A 31 22.71 -34.94 -74.10
C GLY A 31 22.56 -33.58 -74.79
N GLN A 32 23.17 -32.51 -74.29
CA GLN A 32 23.02 -31.14 -74.82
C GLN A 32 24.29 -30.64 -75.51
N GLU A 33 24.14 -29.53 -76.24
CA GLU A 33 25.25 -28.82 -76.87
C GLU A 33 26.01 -27.96 -75.86
N THR A 34 27.34 -27.94 -75.94
CA THR A 34 28.20 -27.03 -75.18
C THR A 34 29.33 -26.46 -76.04
N THR A 35 29.96 -25.39 -75.56
CA THR A 35 31.12 -24.78 -76.21
C THR A 35 32.30 -24.67 -75.26
N LEU A 36 33.50 -24.98 -75.76
CA LEU A 36 34.77 -24.79 -75.09
C LEU A 36 35.56 -23.73 -75.83
N THR A 37 36.05 -22.74 -75.10
CA THR A 37 36.85 -21.65 -75.68
C THR A 37 38.29 -21.78 -75.24
N CYS A 38 39.19 -21.61 -76.19
CA CYS A 38 40.61 -21.56 -75.98
C CYS A 38 41.14 -20.20 -76.45
N THR A 39 41.50 -19.36 -75.49
CA THR A 39 42.05 -18.03 -75.76
C THR A 39 43.55 -18.14 -75.99
N VAL A 40 44.00 -17.85 -77.21
CA VAL A 40 45.42 -17.81 -77.57
C VAL A 40 45.72 -16.39 -78.03
N ASN A 41 46.82 -15.79 -77.54
CA ASN A 41 47.21 -14.46 -77.97
C ASN A 41 47.52 -14.50 -79.48
N THR A 42 46.82 -13.69 -80.29
CA THR A 42 46.86 -13.77 -81.75
C THR A 42 48.20 -13.39 -82.36
N GLU A 43 49.07 -12.72 -81.60
CA GLU A 43 50.48 -12.51 -82.00
C GLU A 43 51.32 -13.81 -81.95
N ALA A 44 50.88 -14.82 -81.19
CA ALA A 44 51.52 -16.14 -81.11
C ALA A 44 51.00 -17.14 -82.17
N LEU A 45 49.99 -16.77 -82.97
CA LEU A 45 49.41 -17.60 -84.03
C LEU A 45 50.22 -17.59 -85.35
N ALA A 46 51.30 -16.81 -85.41
CA ALA A 46 52.31 -17.00 -86.44
C ALA A 46 53.15 -18.23 -86.08
N CYS A 47 52.85 -19.39 -86.69
CA CYS A 47 53.78 -20.53 -86.70
C CYS A 47 55.05 -20.09 -87.46
N SER A 48 55.91 -19.33 -86.80
CA SER A 48 57.01 -18.61 -87.42
C SER A 48 58.14 -19.59 -87.73
N GLY A 49 58.26 -19.98 -89.00
CA GLY A 49 59.45 -20.67 -89.50
C GLY A 49 59.26 -21.79 -90.52
N ILE A 50 58.03 -22.13 -90.96
CA ILE A 50 57.85 -23.19 -91.97
C ILE A 50 56.87 -22.72 -93.06
N SER A 51 57.40 -22.22 -94.17
CA SER A 51 56.65 -21.60 -95.27
C SER A 51 55.96 -22.62 -96.21
N SER A 52 55.45 -23.74 -95.68
CA SER A 52 54.84 -24.78 -96.54
C SER A 52 53.85 -25.73 -95.84
N ILE A 53 53.43 -25.46 -94.60
CA ILE A 53 52.38 -26.24 -93.92
C ILE A 53 51.23 -25.29 -93.56
N PRO A 54 49.96 -25.65 -93.84
CA PRO A 54 48.84 -24.84 -93.37
C PRO A 54 48.88 -24.74 -91.83
N THR A 55 48.51 -23.59 -91.28
CA THR A 55 48.43 -23.38 -89.82
C THR A 55 47.39 -24.34 -89.25
N ILE A 56 47.82 -25.45 -88.63
CA ILE A 56 46.89 -26.45 -88.08
C ILE A 56 46.68 -26.21 -86.58
N LEU A 57 45.43 -26.05 -86.18
CA LEU A 57 44.98 -25.90 -84.79
C LEU A 57 44.24 -27.17 -84.37
N GLU A 58 44.61 -27.77 -83.24
CA GLU A 58 44.06 -29.06 -82.83
C GLU A 58 43.40 -29.00 -81.45
N TRP A 59 42.21 -29.60 -81.34
CA TRP A 59 41.61 -29.96 -80.05
C TRP A 59 41.91 -31.42 -79.76
N THR A 60 42.55 -31.68 -78.63
CA THR A 60 42.94 -33.03 -78.22
C THR A 60 42.31 -33.37 -76.87
N VAL A 61 41.95 -34.64 -76.75
CA VAL A 61 41.51 -35.28 -75.51
C VAL A 61 42.40 -36.48 -75.29
N ASN A 62 43.04 -36.59 -74.12
CA ASN A 62 43.83 -37.77 -73.69
C ASN A 62 44.58 -38.50 -74.83
N LYS A 63 45.44 -37.76 -75.55
CA LYS A 63 46.32 -38.15 -76.69
C LYS A 63 46.36 -39.67 -77.04
N PRO A 64 46.16 -40.03 -78.33
CA PRO A 64 47.15 -39.62 -79.34
C PRO A 64 46.64 -38.90 -80.60
N ALA A 65 45.32 -38.85 -80.85
CA ALA A 65 44.76 -38.19 -82.05
C ALA A 65 43.85 -37.00 -81.69
N PRO A 66 43.82 -35.92 -82.52
CA PRO A 66 42.94 -34.79 -82.30
C PRO A 66 41.48 -35.17 -82.57
N VAL A 67 40.58 -34.64 -81.73
CA VAL A 67 39.12 -34.78 -81.89
C VAL A 67 38.65 -33.95 -83.09
N ILE A 68 39.23 -32.76 -83.26
CA ILE A 68 39.05 -31.93 -84.44
C ILE A 68 40.34 -31.14 -84.73
N ALA A 69 40.64 -30.95 -86.01
CA ALA A 69 41.75 -30.14 -86.49
C ALA A 69 41.22 -29.06 -87.44
N CYS A 70 41.80 -27.87 -87.39
CA CYS A 70 41.44 -26.73 -88.25
C CYS A 70 42.65 -26.26 -89.03
N ASP A 71 42.46 -25.96 -90.31
CA ASP A 71 43.47 -25.37 -91.19
C ASP A 71 42.94 -24.11 -91.90
N PHE A 72 43.66 -23.63 -92.94
CA PHE A 72 43.25 -22.44 -93.71
C PHE A 72 41.94 -22.64 -94.51
N TYR A 73 41.57 -23.89 -94.80
CA TYR A 73 40.42 -24.23 -95.64
C TYR A 73 39.19 -24.63 -94.82
N GLY A 74 39.34 -24.98 -93.55
CA GLY A 74 38.24 -25.22 -92.62
C GLY A 74 38.61 -26.09 -91.41
N CYS A 75 37.63 -26.41 -90.59
CA CYS A 75 37.75 -27.32 -89.45
C CYS A 75 37.09 -28.66 -89.75
N GLY A 76 37.75 -29.78 -89.46
CA GLY A 76 37.22 -31.12 -89.69
C GLY A 76 37.96 -32.21 -88.93
N GLY A 77 37.33 -33.38 -88.85
CA GLY A 77 37.88 -34.57 -88.18
C GLY A 77 36.87 -35.71 -88.15
N ASP A 78 37.32 -36.94 -87.84
CA ASP A 78 36.46 -38.13 -87.77
C ASP A 78 35.30 -37.97 -86.77
N TYR A 79 35.53 -37.20 -85.70
CA TYR A 79 34.52 -36.93 -84.68
C TYR A 79 33.51 -35.88 -85.13
N SER A 80 33.83 -35.04 -86.13
CA SER A 80 32.96 -33.95 -86.58
C SER A 80 31.69 -34.47 -87.24
N SER A 81 31.83 -35.38 -88.21
CA SER A 81 30.69 -35.93 -88.97
C SER A 81 29.91 -37.03 -88.23
N ARG A 82 30.57 -37.80 -87.34
CA ARG A 82 29.95 -38.94 -86.64
C ARG A 82 29.39 -38.60 -85.27
N TYR A 83 30.00 -37.66 -84.55
CA TYR A 83 29.69 -37.39 -83.14
C TYR A 83 29.41 -35.91 -82.86
N GLY A 84 29.32 -35.06 -83.89
CA GLY A 84 28.85 -33.66 -83.76
C GLY A 84 29.83 -32.73 -83.07
N PHE A 85 31.11 -32.82 -83.42
CA PHE A 85 32.14 -31.88 -82.99
C PHE A 85 32.40 -30.83 -84.08
N TYR A 86 32.26 -29.55 -83.75
CA TYR A 86 32.47 -28.45 -84.70
C TYR A 86 33.42 -27.43 -84.09
N ALA A 87 34.32 -26.86 -84.88
CA ALA A 87 35.22 -25.82 -84.40
C ALA A 87 35.15 -24.59 -85.29
N THR A 88 35.32 -23.42 -84.67
CA THR A 88 35.38 -22.14 -85.35
C THR A 88 36.59 -21.36 -84.86
N ILE A 89 37.25 -20.67 -85.79
CA ILE A 89 38.39 -19.79 -85.50
C ILE A 89 37.86 -18.37 -85.41
N SER A 90 38.17 -17.68 -84.31
CA SER A 90 37.84 -16.28 -84.10
C SER A 90 39.10 -15.43 -83.92
N ASN A 91 38.98 -14.11 -84.05
CA ASN A 91 40.08 -13.16 -83.86
C ASN A 91 40.65 -13.14 -82.43
N SER A 92 40.04 -13.84 -81.48
CA SER A 92 40.44 -13.87 -80.06
C SER A 92 40.66 -15.28 -79.51
N GLY A 93 40.52 -16.34 -80.33
CA GLY A 93 40.71 -17.72 -79.89
C GLY A 93 39.98 -18.77 -80.73
N LEU A 94 40.11 -20.03 -80.30
CA LEU A 94 39.45 -21.21 -80.86
C LEU A 94 38.20 -21.56 -80.06
N ILE A 95 37.08 -21.80 -80.73
CA ILE A 95 35.84 -22.25 -80.10
C ILE A 95 35.50 -23.64 -80.63
N LEU A 96 35.37 -24.61 -79.73
CA LEU A 96 34.89 -25.97 -80.01
C LEU A 96 33.45 -26.09 -79.53
N THR A 97 32.53 -26.38 -80.45
CA THR A 97 31.16 -26.78 -80.16
C THR A 97 31.05 -28.31 -80.15
N ILE A 98 30.47 -28.84 -79.08
CA ILE A 98 30.17 -30.27 -78.91
C ILE A 98 28.64 -30.37 -78.90
N SER A 99 28.02 -30.88 -79.97
CA SER A 99 26.55 -30.88 -80.09
C SER A 99 25.85 -31.86 -79.17
N ASN A 100 26.54 -32.88 -78.65
CA ASN A 100 25.99 -33.84 -77.72
C ASN A 100 27.04 -34.30 -76.72
N VAL A 101 27.03 -33.71 -75.53
CA VAL A 101 27.93 -34.09 -74.44
C VAL A 101 27.56 -35.47 -73.90
N SER A 102 28.56 -36.36 -73.75
CA SER A 102 28.34 -37.76 -73.37
C SER A 102 29.44 -38.29 -72.47
N ARG A 103 29.06 -39.15 -71.52
CA ARG A 103 30.02 -39.87 -70.66
C ARG A 103 30.34 -41.28 -71.14
N THR A 104 29.83 -41.66 -72.32
CA THR A 104 29.98 -43.02 -72.86
C THR A 104 30.47 -43.03 -74.30
N VAL A 105 29.62 -42.62 -75.24
CA VAL A 105 29.89 -42.64 -76.68
C VAL A 105 30.13 -41.22 -77.18
N PRO A 106 31.21 -40.94 -77.95
CA PRO A 106 32.28 -41.86 -78.38
C PRO A 106 33.31 -42.20 -77.30
N PHE A 107 33.46 -41.34 -76.29
CA PHE A 107 34.28 -41.55 -75.09
C PHE A 107 33.69 -40.72 -73.95
N ASN A 108 34.22 -40.87 -72.73
CA ASN A 108 33.82 -40.03 -71.61
C ASN A 108 34.37 -38.60 -71.77
N MET A 109 33.49 -37.64 -72.10
CA MET A 109 33.86 -36.24 -72.29
C MET A 109 34.14 -35.49 -70.99
N GLU A 110 33.88 -36.10 -69.82
CA GLU A 110 34.24 -35.61 -68.51
C GLU A 110 35.75 -35.78 -68.26
N THR A 111 36.55 -34.99 -68.96
CA THR A 111 38.00 -35.14 -69.03
C THR A 111 38.67 -33.79 -69.31
N ARG A 112 40.01 -33.78 -69.28
CA ARG A 112 40.82 -32.61 -69.65
C ARG A 112 40.76 -32.36 -71.16
N TRP A 113 40.49 -31.11 -71.53
CA TRP A 113 40.47 -30.63 -72.92
C TRP A 113 41.64 -29.69 -73.18
N ILE A 114 42.42 -30.01 -74.21
CA ILE A 114 43.64 -29.30 -74.57
C ILE A 114 43.48 -28.78 -75.99
N CYS A 115 43.79 -27.50 -76.19
CA CYS A 115 43.96 -26.91 -77.51
C CYS A 115 45.45 -26.71 -77.77
N THR A 116 45.90 -27.10 -78.94
CA THR A 116 47.30 -26.95 -79.37
C THR A 116 47.34 -25.98 -80.54
N PRO A 117 47.84 -24.74 -80.33
CA PRO A 117 48.17 -23.84 -81.43
C PRO A 117 49.42 -24.32 -82.18
N CYS A 118 49.29 -24.55 -83.49
CA CYS A 118 50.32 -25.09 -84.39
C CYS A 118 50.72 -26.54 -84.06
N THR A 119 50.43 -27.47 -84.96
CA THR A 119 50.91 -28.87 -84.88
C THR A 119 52.43 -28.93 -84.76
N GLY A 120 52.92 -29.52 -83.65
CA GLY A 120 54.35 -29.65 -83.36
C GLY A 120 54.95 -28.59 -82.42
N SER A 121 54.16 -27.59 -81.99
CA SER A 121 54.58 -26.69 -80.91
C SER A 121 54.58 -27.41 -79.55
N SER A 122 55.54 -27.07 -78.67
CA SER A 122 55.54 -27.52 -77.27
C SER A 122 54.53 -26.77 -76.40
N THR A 123 53.79 -25.80 -76.96
CA THR A 123 52.82 -24.97 -76.23
C THR A 123 51.44 -25.61 -76.25
N GLU A 124 51.15 -26.47 -75.27
CA GLU A 124 49.79 -26.95 -74.99
C GLU A 124 49.04 -25.95 -74.10
N VAL A 125 47.85 -25.54 -74.52
CA VAL A 125 46.99 -24.69 -73.69
C VAL A 125 45.85 -25.55 -73.15
N THR A 126 45.73 -25.63 -71.82
CA THR A 126 44.60 -26.31 -71.20
C THR A 126 43.38 -25.41 -71.29
N ALA A 127 42.48 -25.71 -72.24
CA ALA A 127 41.23 -24.99 -72.40
C ALA A 127 40.24 -25.30 -71.27
N CYS A 128 40.22 -26.56 -70.82
CA CYS A 128 39.47 -26.99 -69.66
C CYS A 128 40.22 -28.07 -68.91
N SER A 129 40.45 -27.87 -67.62
CA SER A 129 41.16 -28.83 -66.76
C SER A 129 40.40 -30.14 -66.59
N GLN A 130 39.07 -30.06 -66.50
CA GLN A 130 38.14 -31.17 -66.50
C GLN A 130 36.75 -30.63 -66.83
N LEU A 131 36.15 -31.09 -67.93
CA LEU A 131 34.78 -30.69 -68.28
C LEU A 131 33.82 -31.39 -67.31
N GLU A 132 33.17 -30.64 -66.42
CA GLU A 132 32.16 -31.20 -65.54
C GLU A 132 30.89 -31.54 -66.36
N VAL A 133 30.54 -32.82 -66.44
CA VAL A 133 29.33 -33.27 -67.12
C VAL A 133 28.25 -33.54 -66.08
N TYR A 134 27.05 -33.00 -66.27
CA TYR A 134 25.94 -33.18 -65.35
C TYR A 134 24.66 -33.66 -66.02
N ALA A 135 23.79 -34.28 -65.23
CA ALA A 135 22.40 -34.54 -65.60
C ALA A 135 21.51 -33.91 -64.53
N LYS A 136 20.53 -33.10 -64.96
CA LYS A 136 19.58 -32.44 -64.05
C LYS A 136 18.80 -33.48 -63.22
N PRO A 137 18.39 -33.11 -61.99
CA PRO A 137 17.54 -33.96 -61.16
C PRO A 137 16.21 -34.29 -61.87
N GLU A 138 15.91 -35.57 -61.98
CA GLU A 138 14.64 -36.07 -62.51
C GLU A 138 13.61 -36.17 -61.37
N ASN A 139 12.42 -35.64 -61.58
CA ASN A 139 11.31 -35.61 -60.61
C ASN A 139 11.73 -35.16 -59.20
N PRO A 140 12.34 -33.97 -59.04
CA PRO A 140 12.68 -33.46 -57.71
C PRO A 140 11.41 -33.24 -56.89
N SER A 141 11.40 -33.72 -55.65
CA SER A 141 10.28 -33.56 -54.72
C SER A 141 10.80 -33.30 -53.32
N CYS A 142 10.18 -32.32 -52.64
CA CYS A 142 10.51 -31.93 -51.29
C CYS A 142 9.28 -31.98 -50.37
N THR A 143 9.48 -32.49 -49.15
CA THR A 143 8.44 -32.63 -48.12
C THR A 143 8.90 -32.00 -46.82
N VAL A 144 7.93 -31.46 -46.07
CA VAL A 144 8.14 -30.94 -44.72
C VAL A 144 7.46 -31.87 -43.72
N ARG A 145 8.16 -32.23 -42.65
CA ARG A 145 7.64 -33.08 -41.57
C ARG A 145 7.89 -32.42 -40.23
N GLU A 146 6.86 -32.37 -39.40
CA GLU A 146 6.98 -31.92 -38.01
C GLU A 146 7.49 -33.07 -37.13
N ASN A 147 8.54 -32.82 -36.36
CA ASN A 147 9.07 -33.77 -35.38
C ASN A 147 8.47 -33.45 -34.01
N THR A 148 7.65 -34.39 -33.52
CA THR A 148 6.96 -34.28 -32.23
C THR A 148 7.39 -35.44 -31.34
N ALA A 149 7.85 -35.13 -30.13
CA ALA A 149 8.08 -36.14 -29.09
C ALA A 149 6.76 -36.51 -28.38
N VAL A 150 5.85 -35.54 -28.27
CA VAL A 150 4.52 -35.67 -27.67
C VAL A 150 3.50 -35.03 -28.63
N PRO A 151 2.30 -35.60 -28.82
CA PRO A 151 1.27 -34.98 -29.65
C PRO A 151 0.94 -33.55 -29.18
N GLY A 152 1.10 -32.57 -30.08
CA GLY A 152 0.89 -31.14 -29.78
C GLY A 152 2.14 -30.36 -29.38
N ASP A 153 3.30 -31.01 -29.26
CA ASP A 153 4.56 -30.38 -28.89
C ASP A 153 5.66 -30.69 -29.93
N ILE A 154 5.94 -29.70 -30.78
CA ILE A 154 6.89 -29.78 -31.89
C ILE A 154 8.26 -29.26 -31.45
N GLU A 155 9.31 -30.06 -31.67
CA GLU A 155 10.69 -29.71 -31.29
C GLU A 155 11.49 -29.16 -32.49
N SER A 156 11.27 -29.75 -33.67
CA SER A 156 11.95 -29.36 -34.90
C SER A 156 11.09 -29.67 -36.13
N VAL A 157 11.50 -29.12 -37.27
CA VAL A 157 10.90 -29.37 -38.58
C VAL A 157 11.97 -29.98 -39.48
N THR A 158 11.70 -31.17 -40.03
CA THR A 158 12.55 -31.81 -41.05
C THR A 158 12.09 -31.40 -42.43
N VAL A 159 13.00 -30.86 -43.25
CA VAL A 159 12.78 -30.65 -44.68
C VAL A 159 13.60 -31.67 -45.46
N SER A 160 12.94 -32.54 -46.23
CA SER A 160 13.59 -33.60 -47.01
C SER A 160 13.32 -33.43 -48.49
N CYS A 161 14.34 -33.55 -49.33
CA CYS A 161 14.23 -33.51 -50.79
C CYS A 161 14.83 -34.77 -51.41
N SER A 162 14.23 -35.25 -52.50
CA SER A 162 14.71 -36.42 -53.23
C SER A 162 14.57 -36.28 -54.74
N THR A 163 15.41 -37.00 -55.49
CA THR A 163 15.35 -37.11 -56.95
C THR A 163 15.60 -38.55 -57.39
N THR A 164 14.95 -38.98 -58.46
CA THR A 164 15.07 -40.35 -58.97
C THR A 164 16.29 -40.59 -59.86
N LYS A 165 16.91 -39.52 -60.37
CA LYS A 165 18.07 -39.60 -61.27
C LYS A 165 18.81 -38.25 -61.30
N VAL A 166 20.10 -38.25 -61.02
CA VAL A 166 20.98 -37.07 -61.11
C VAL A 166 22.42 -37.54 -61.35
N TYR A 167 23.25 -36.69 -61.97
CA TYR A 167 24.69 -36.90 -62.03
C TYR A 167 25.43 -35.55 -62.01
N PRO A 168 26.55 -35.42 -61.27
CA PRO A 168 27.05 -36.30 -60.21
C PRO A 168 26.05 -36.43 -59.03
N LYS A 169 26.47 -37.00 -57.88
CA LYS A 169 25.63 -37.02 -56.67
C LYS A 169 25.08 -35.61 -56.38
N ALA A 170 23.81 -35.49 -55.98
CA ALA A 170 23.24 -34.16 -55.77
C ALA A 170 23.71 -33.51 -54.47
N LYS A 171 23.83 -32.18 -54.49
CA LYS A 171 23.87 -31.31 -53.31
C LYS A 171 22.52 -30.64 -53.09
N CYS A 172 22.30 -30.17 -51.87
CA CYS A 172 21.07 -29.48 -51.50
C CYS A 172 21.33 -28.13 -50.82
N SER A 173 20.45 -27.17 -51.11
CA SER A 173 20.39 -25.88 -50.43
C SER A 173 18.97 -25.63 -49.96
N PHE A 174 18.80 -25.43 -48.66
CA PHE A 174 17.50 -25.16 -48.06
C PHE A 174 17.40 -23.69 -47.66
N GLN A 175 16.24 -23.08 -47.90
CA GLN A 175 15.99 -21.67 -47.62
C GLN A 175 14.65 -21.49 -46.93
N LEU A 176 14.61 -20.59 -45.95
CA LEU A 176 13.39 -20.15 -45.27
C LEU A 176 12.83 -18.91 -45.97
N GLU A 177 11.58 -18.96 -46.36
CA GLU A 177 10.88 -17.82 -46.95
C GLU A 177 10.40 -16.85 -45.86
N THR A 178 10.78 -15.59 -46.00
CA THR A 178 10.34 -14.53 -45.08
C THR A 178 9.05 -13.89 -45.58
N ASN A 179 8.30 -13.26 -44.68
CA ASN A 179 7.05 -12.54 -44.97
C ASN A 179 7.16 -11.42 -46.03
N ARG A 180 8.39 -11.03 -46.42
CA ARG A 180 8.66 -10.03 -47.47
C ARG A 180 9.00 -10.65 -48.84
N GLY A 181 8.87 -11.97 -48.99
CA GLY A 181 9.24 -12.71 -50.19
C GLY A 181 10.75 -12.87 -50.40
N LEU A 182 11.57 -12.52 -49.41
CA LEU A 182 13.02 -12.77 -49.41
C LEU A 182 13.29 -14.16 -48.80
N SER A 183 14.21 -14.93 -49.37
CA SER A 183 14.61 -16.23 -48.83
C SER A 183 15.96 -16.14 -48.10
N VAL A 184 16.07 -16.80 -46.94
CA VAL A 184 17.29 -16.88 -46.13
C VAL A 184 17.81 -18.31 -46.14
N THR A 185 19.05 -18.53 -46.54
CA THR A 185 19.67 -19.86 -46.55
C THR A 185 19.84 -20.40 -45.12
N ILE A 186 19.36 -21.63 -44.91
CA ILE A 186 19.52 -22.36 -43.64
C ILE A 186 20.97 -22.84 -43.56
N LYS A 187 21.67 -22.43 -42.49
CA LYS A 187 23.11 -22.73 -42.26
C LYS A 187 23.30 -24.00 -41.42
N ILE A 188 22.54 -25.04 -41.74
CA ILE A 188 22.65 -26.35 -41.10
C ILE A 188 23.08 -27.32 -42.20
N ASP A 189 24.14 -28.09 -41.94
CA ASP A 189 24.67 -29.05 -42.91
C ASP A 189 23.63 -30.14 -43.20
N PRO A 190 23.23 -30.33 -44.47
CA PRO A 190 22.27 -31.38 -44.81
C PRO A 190 22.84 -32.78 -44.59
N ALA A 191 22.00 -33.69 -44.12
CA ALA A 191 22.27 -35.12 -44.21
C ALA A 191 22.02 -35.59 -45.65
N TYR A 192 22.85 -36.50 -46.17
CA TYR A 192 22.78 -37.01 -47.53
C TYR A 192 22.69 -38.53 -47.57
N ASN A 193 21.88 -39.05 -48.51
CA ASN A 193 21.80 -40.46 -48.83
C ASN A 193 21.80 -40.64 -50.36
N HIS A 194 22.76 -41.42 -50.88
CA HIS A 194 22.92 -41.64 -52.32
C HIS A 194 22.93 -43.13 -52.65
N THR A 195 22.11 -43.51 -53.61
CA THR A 195 22.06 -44.87 -54.14
C THR A 195 22.41 -44.85 -55.62
N GLU A 196 23.42 -45.63 -56.00
CA GLU A 196 23.82 -45.77 -57.40
C GLU A 196 22.75 -46.55 -58.20
N ARG A 197 22.42 -46.09 -59.40
CA ARG A 197 21.57 -46.82 -60.35
C ARG A 197 22.45 -47.66 -61.26
N THR A 198 22.11 -48.95 -61.38
CA THR A 198 22.80 -49.89 -62.27
C THR A 198 22.71 -49.45 -63.74
N GLY A 199 23.86 -49.29 -64.42
CA GLY A 199 23.94 -48.95 -65.84
C GLY A 199 25.22 -48.18 -66.20
N THR A 200 25.48 -48.02 -67.49
CA THR A 200 26.56 -47.17 -68.02
C THR A 200 25.94 -46.16 -69.00
N PRO A 201 26.01 -44.84 -68.76
CA PRO A 201 26.72 -44.18 -67.66
C PRO A 201 25.98 -44.27 -66.31
N VAL A 202 26.73 -44.08 -65.22
CA VAL A 202 26.20 -44.14 -63.84
C VAL A 202 25.36 -42.90 -63.52
N TYR A 203 24.24 -43.11 -62.83
CA TYR A 203 23.39 -42.06 -62.25
C TYR A 203 23.07 -42.38 -60.80
N TYR A 204 22.69 -41.38 -60.02
CA TYR A 204 22.34 -41.53 -58.61
C TYR A 204 20.86 -41.23 -58.36
N ARG A 205 20.24 -42.00 -57.46
CA ARG A 205 19.10 -41.54 -56.66
C ARG A 205 19.71 -40.81 -55.46
N SER A 206 19.34 -39.55 -55.25
CA SER A 206 19.87 -38.75 -54.15
C SER A 206 18.73 -38.25 -53.28
N GLU A 207 18.95 -38.27 -51.97
CA GLU A 207 18.07 -37.73 -50.94
C GLU A 207 18.90 -36.87 -49.98
N CYS A 208 18.32 -35.78 -49.52
CA CYS A 208 18.93 -34.89 -48.55
C CYS A 208 17.89 -34.35 -47.56
N SER A 209 18.28 -34.14 -46.31
CA SER A 209 17.37 -33.61 -45.28
C SER A 209 18.07 -32.68 -44.28
N VAL A 210 17.32 -31.74 -43.74
CA VAL A 210 17.77 -30.82 -42.68
C VAL A 210 16.73 -30.73 -41.57
N ASP A 211 17.17 -30.76 -40.32
CA ASP A 211 16.32 -30.59 -39.14
C ASP A 211 16.49 -29.17 -38.58
N VAL A 212 15.43 -28.36 -38.63
CA VAL A 212 15.43 -26.98 -38.16
C VAL A 212 14.73 -26.89 -36.80
N PRO A 213 15.43 -26.52 -35.72
CA PRO A 213 14.80 -26.34 -34.40
C PRO A 213 13.74 -25.24 -34.41
N VAL A 214 12.59 -25.46 -33.76
CA VAL A 214 11.50 -24.45 -33.76
C VAL A 214 11.89 -23.13 -33.08
N VAL A 215 12.87 -23.17 -32.16
CA VAL A 215 13.43 -21.99 -31.48
C VAL A 215 14.10 -21.01 -32.47
N GLU A 216 14.63 -21.51 -33.59
CA GLU A 216 15.24 -20.68 -34.64
C GLU A 216 14.20 -20.08 -35.59
N LEU A 217 13.03 -20.72 -35.71
CA LEU A 217 11.93 -20.28 -36.55
C LEU A 217 11.14 -19.15 -35.87
N GLY A 218 10.82 -19.29 -34.59
CA GLY A 218 9.98 -18.33 -33.87
C GLY A 218 8.50 -18.35 -34.30
N GLU A 219 7.71 -17.41 -33.80
CA GLU A 219 6.28 -17.31 -34.11
C GLU A 219 6.03 -16.91 -35.57
N GLY A 220 5.06 -17.57 -36.21
CA GLY A 220 4.62 -17.25 -37.56
C GLY A 220 4.41 -18.48 -38.44
N THR A 221 4.00 -18.21 -39.69
CA THR A 221 3.90 -19.24 -40.73
C THR A 221 5.19 -19.29 -41.52
N HIS A 222 5.83 -20.45 -41.51
CA HIS A 222 7.13 -20.71 -42.13
C HIS A 222 6.94 -21.55 -43.39
N SER A 223 7.52 -21.08 -44.49
CA SER A 223 7.53 -21.74 -45.80
C SER A 223 8.97 -22.07 -46.19
N PHE A 224 9.19 -23.26 -46.74
CA PHE A 224 10.53 -23.78 -47.04
C PHE A 224 10.72 -23.97 -48.55
N ARG A 225 11.83 -23.44 -49.05
CA ARG A 225 12.28 -23.58 -50.43
C ARG A 225 13.55 -24.42 -50.45
N ALA A 226 13.69 -25.29 -51.44
CA ALA A 226 14.87 -26.13 -51.55
C ALA A 226 15.33 -26.28 -52.99
N PHE A 227 16.64 -26.40 -53.15
CA PHE A 227 17.30 -26.64 -54.41
C PHE A 227 18.06 -27.95 -54.27
N ILE A 228 17.66 -28.96 -55.03
CA ILE A 228 18.44 -30.18 -55.23
C ILE A 228 19.14 -30.02 -56.58
N TYR A 229 20.47 -30.11 -56.61
CA TYR A 229 21.25 -29.79 -57.81
C TYR A 229 22.46 -30.72 -57.94
N PRO A 230 22.97 -30.96 -59.16
CA PRO A 230 24.16 -31.80 -59.35
C PRO A 230 25.38 -31.16 -58.70
N ASP A 231 26.26 -31.97 -58.08
CA ASP A 231 27.51 -31.49 -57.48
C ASP A 231 28.55 -31.13 -58.56
N VAL A 232 28.34 -29.97 -59.18
CA VAL A 232 29.23 -29.31 -60.14
C VAL A 232 29.37 -27.84 -59.77
N THR A 233 30.35 -27.17 -60.35
CA THR A 233 30.60 -25.74 -60.18
C THR A 233 29.33 -24.94 -60.54
N ASP A 234 28.88 -24.07 -59.64
CA ASP A 234 27.65 -23.28 -59.81
C ASP A 234 26.39 -24.13 -60.09
N GLY A 235 26.37 -25.40 -59.64
CA GLY A 235 25.30 -26.36 -59.95
C GLY A 235 23.90 -25.91 -59.51
N ILE A 236 23.81 -25.08 -58.48
CA ILE A 236 22.55 -24.51 -57.99
C ILE A 236 21.85 -23.63 -59.05
N ASP A 237 22.60 -22.95 -59.90
CA ASP A 237 22.08 -22.06 -60.94
C ASP A 237 21.55 -22.86 -62.17
N LEU A 238 21.82 -24.17 -62.21
CA LEU A 238 21.42 -25.07 -63.30
C LEU A 238 20.01 -25.66 -63.11
N VAL A 239 19.42 -25.50 -61.93
CA VAL A 239 18.11 -26.06 -61.58
C VAL A 239 17.11 -24.99 -61.22
N ASN A 240 15.83 -25.30 -61.38
CA ASN A 240 14.76 -24.47 -60.86
C ASN A 240 14.51 -24.78 -59.38
N GLU A 241 13.93 -23.82 -58.68
CA GLU A 241 13.46 -24.00 -57.31
C GLU A 241 12.48 -25.16 -57.20
N THR A 242 12.64 -25.99 -56.16
CA THR A 242 11.65 -26.99 -55.75
C THR A 242 11.00 -26.54 -54.45
N THR A 243 9.74 -26.12 -54.52
CA THR A 243 8.99 -25.70 -53.34
C THR A 243 8.55 -26.94 -52.54
N ALA A 244 8.86 -26.98 -51.25
CA ALA A 244 8.38 -28.04 -50.39
C ALA A 244 6.86 -27.84 -50.15
N SER A 245 6.05 -28.85 -50.43
CA SER A 245 4.61 -28.72 -50.37
C SER A 245 4.09 -28.87 -48.94
N THR A 246 4.30 -27.90 -48.04
CA THR A 246 3.56 -27.67 -46.76
C THR A 246 4.17 -26.45 -46.02
N THR A 247 3.34 -25.62 -45.37
CA THR A 247 3.78 -24.56 -44.44
C THR A 247 3.62 -25.00 -42.98
N VAL A 248 4.52 -24.61 -42.09
CA VAL A 248 4.41 -24.85 -40.64
C VAL A 248 4.02 -23.55 -39.93
N THR A 249 2.92 -23.57 -39.18
CA THR A 249 2.47 -22.39 -38.43
C THR A 249 2.75 -22.58 -36.94
N LEU A 250 3.63 -21.75 -36.38
CA LEU A 250 3.98 -21.73 -34.98
C LEU A 250 3.29 -20.55 -34.30
N THR A 251 2.67 -20.78 -33.16
CA THR A 251 1.91 -19.76 -32.41
C THR A 251 2.37 -19.73 -30.97
N LEU A 252 2.66 -18.53 -30.45
CA LEU A 252 3.01 -18.41 -29.04
C LEU A 252 1.79 -18.77 -28.17
N PRO A 253 2.01 -19.41 -27.00
CA PRO A 253 0.94 -19.63 -26.05
C PRO A 253 0.31 -18.31 -25.65
N GLY A 254 -1.01 -18.23 -25.79
CA GLY A 254 -1.78 -17.13 -25.24
C GLY A 254 -1.76 -17.31 -23.74
N ALA A 255 -1.07 -16.44 -23.04
CA ALA A 255 -1.29 -16.29 -21.61
C ALA A 255 -1.98 -14.94 -21.40
N SER A 256 -2.84 -14.80 -20.42
CA SER A 256 -2.35 -14.83 -19.03
C SER A 256 -3.47 -14.36 -18.10
N SER A 257 -4.69 -14.87 -18.28
CA SER A 257 -5.69 -14.66 -17.25
C SER A 257 -5.17 -15.31 -15.97
N TYR A 258 -5.15 -14.54 -14.89
CA TYR A 258 -4.95 -15.09 -13.55
C TYR A 258 -6.25 -14.92 -12.77
N THR A 259 -6.53 -15.86 -11.89
CA THR A 259 -7.61 -15.79 -10.92
C THR A 259 -7.00 -15.86 -9.54
N CYS A 260 -7.45 -14.99 -8.65
CA CYS A 260 -7.04 -15.02 -7.24
C CYS A 260 -8.23 -15.46 -6.40
N TYR A 261 -8.00 -16.38 -5.47
CA TYR A 261 -9.06 -16.92 -4.62
C TYR A 261 -9.50 -15.95 -3.53
N THR A 262 -8.63 -15.00 -3.17
CA THR A 262 -8.93 -13.95 -2.19
C THR A 262 -9.68 -12.81 -2.84
N GLU A 263 -10.76 -12.35 -2.20
CA GLU A 263 -11.53 -11.20 -2.66
C GLU A 263 -10.66 -9.93 -2.72
N MET A 264 -10.83 -9.17 -3.80
CA MET A 264 -10.22 -7.85 -3.95
C MET A 264 -11.23 -6.76 -3.63
N ILE A 265 -10.89 -5.90 -2.68
CA ILE A 265 -11.69 -4.73 -2.29
C ILE A 265 -10.89 -3.48 -2.67
N GLN A 266 -11.44 -2.64 -3.55
CA GLN A 266 -10.78 -1.43 -4.07
C GLN A 266 -9.34 -1.68 -4.61
N GLY A 267 -9.09 -2.87 -5.17
CA GLY A 267 -7.76 -3.25 -5.70
C GLY A 267 -6.77 -3.82 -4.68
N TYR A 268 -7.21 -4.15 -3.47
CA TYR A 268 -6.41 -4.79 -2.42
C TYR A 268 -6.95 -6.19 -2.08
N PHE A 269 -6.07 -7.15 -1.85
CA PHE A 269 -6.42 -8.43 -1.25
C PHE A 269 -6.82 -8.24 0.21
N ASN A 270 -8.00 -8.76 0.58
CA ASN A 270 -8.41 -8.78 1.99
C ASN A 270 -7.59 -9.81 2.78
N GLY A 271 -6.84 -9.35 3.78
CA GLY A 271 -5.95 -10.18 4.61
C GLY A 271 -4.45 -9.98 4.32
N LYS A 272 -3.62 -10.89 4.85
CA LYS A 272 -2.15 -10.87 4.72
C LYS A 272 -1.59 -11.83 3.67
N SER A 273 -2.44 -12.63 3.03
CA SER A 273 -2.02 -13.63 2.06
C SER A 273 -3.07 -13.81 0.97
N ALA A 274 -2.61 -14.09 -0.24
CA ALA A 274 -3.47 -14.38 -1.37
C ALA A 274 -2.88 -15.49 -2.21
N ARG A 275 -3.74 -16.32 -2.78
CA ARG A 275 -3.34 -17.36 -3.73
C ARG A 275 -3.89 -17.01 -5.10
N CYS A 276 -3.01 -16.92 -6.09
CA CYS A 276 -3.36 -16.61 -7.46
C CYS A 276 -2.89 -17.73 -8.40
N THR A 277 -3.79 -18.21 -9.25
CA THR A 277 -3.47 -19.23 -10.26
C THR A 277 -3.42 -18.55 -11.61
N CYS A 278 -2.33 -18.76 -12.35
CA CYS A 278 -2.26 -18.36 -13.74
C CYS A 278 -2.62 -19.52 -14.66
N SER A 279 -3.39 -19.21 -15.71
CA SER A 279 -3.82 -20.15 -16.73
C SER A 279 -3.47 -19.64 -18.13
N LEU A 280 -3.23 -20.57 -19.05
CA LEU A 280 -3.18 -20.24 -20.48
C LEU A 280 -4.59 -19.98 -21.01
N THR A 281 -4.72 -18.98 -21.87
CA THR A 281 -5.92 -18.74 -22.68
C THR A 281 -5.89 -19.53 -23.99
N SER A 282 -4.68 -19.86 -24.47
CA SER A 282 -4.46 -20.84 -25.54
C SER A 282 -3.12 -21.55 -25.31
N ASP A 283 -3.08 -22.84 -25.62
CA ASP A 283 -1.89 -23.68 -25.40
C ASP A 283 -0.71 -23.27 -26.28
N GLY A 284 -0.96 -22.60 -27.41
CA GLY A 284 0.06 -22.32 -28.43
C GLY A 284 0.49 -23.60 -29.16
N TYR A 285 1.38 -23.43 -30.13
CA TYR A 285 1.99 -24.53 -30.88
C TYR A 285 3.44 -24.15 -31.22
N PRO A 286 4.46 -24.77 -30.59
CA PRO A 286 4.42 -25.87 -29.62
C PRO A 286 3.73 -25.53 -28.29
N LYS A 287 3.23 -26.58 -27.61
CA LYS A 287 2.47 -26.44 -26.36
C LYS A 287 3.30 -25.71 -25.29
N GLY A 288 2.74 -24.60 -24.79
CA GLY A 288 3.35 -23.78 -23.76
C GLY A 288 2.97 -24.18 -22.34
N GLN A 289 3.61 -23.50 -21.39
CA GLN A 289 3.32 -23.56 -19.96
C GLN A 289 3.22 -22.15 -19.39
N VAL A 290 2.62 -22.01 -18.21
CA VAL A 290 2.58 -20.73 -17.50
C VAL A 290 3.81 -20.56 -16.62
N GLN A 291 4.33 -19.33 -16.56
CA GLN A 291 5.43 -18.98 -15.67
C GLN A 291 5.21 -17.58 -15.07
N TRP A 292 5.44 -17.47 -13.77
CA TRP A 292 5.42 -16.20 -13.05
C TRP A 292 6.79 -15.54 -13.03
N TYR A 293 6.80 -14.23 -13.24
CA TYR A 293 7.98 -13.39 -13.23
C TYR A 293 7.83 -12.24 -12.23
N ARG A 294 8.93 -11.86 -11.58
CA ARG A 294 9.07 -10.60 -10.85
C ARG A 294 10.16 -9.77 -11.54
N GLY A 295 9.75 -8.70 -12.23
CA GLY A 295 10.64 -8.01 -13.17
C GLY A 295 11.07 -8.93 -14.32
N SER A 296 12.38 -9.17 -14.46
CA SER A 296 12.94 -10.09 -15.45
C SER A 296 13.18 -11.51 -14.93
N GLN A 297 13.11 -11.73 -13.62
CA GLN A 297 13.46 -13.00 -12.98
C GLN A 297 12.23 -13.90 -12.81
N ILE A 298 12.45 -15.21 -12.95
CA ILE A 298 11.44 -16.24 -12.67
C ILE A 298 11.24 -16.33 -11.16
N VAL A 299 10.00 -16.37 -10.69
CA VAL A 299 9.70 -16.59 -9.27
C VAL A 299 10.04 -18.05 -8.91
N PRO A 300 11.00 -18.29 -7.98
CA PRO A 300 11.42 -19.64 -7.64
C PRO A 300 10.32 -20.37 -6.85
N GLY A 301 10.26 -21.70 -6.99
CA GLY A 301 9.32 -22.53 -6.22
C GLY A 301 7.87 -22.51 -6.70
N VAL A 302 7.56 -21.81 -7.80
CA VAL A 302 6.21 -21.78 -8.39
C VAL A 302 6.08 -22.88 -9.43
N SER A 303 5.32 -23.93 -9.10
CA SER A 303 4.98 -25.04 -10.01
C SER A 303 3.50 -25.01 -10.40
N GLY A 304 3.19 -25.32 -11.66
CA GLY A 304 1.79 -25.43 -12.11
C GLY A 304 1.01 -24.11 -12.14
N GLY A 305 1.70 -22.97 -12.19
CA GLY A 305 1.08 -21.66 -12.30
C GLY A 305 0.48 -21.08 -11.01
N VAL A 306 0.62 -21.76 -9.87
CA VAL A 306 0.10 -21.29 -8.57
C VAL A 306 1.12 -20.40 -7.86
N LEU A 307 0.75 -19.15 -7.62
CA LEU A 307 1.53 -18.15 -6.91
C LEU A 307 0.89 -17.88 -5.54
N ASP A 308 1.62 -18.23 -4.49
CA ASP A 308 1.28 -17.87 -3.11
C ASP A 308 1.95 -16.54 -2.75
N LEU A 309 1.13 -15.57 -2.38
CA LEU A 309 1.52 -14.22 -2.02
C LEU A 309 1.36 -14.00 -0.53
N SER A 310 2.33 -13.33 0.07
CA SER A 310 2.30 -12.88 1.45
C SER A 310 2.61 -11.39 1.52
N PHE A 311 1.96 -10.69 2.44
CA PHE A 311 2.26 -9.29 2.72
C PHE A 311 3.71 -9.13 3.21
N ASP A 312 4.39 -8.13 2.66
CA ASP A 312 5.75 -7.75 3.01
C ASP A 312 5.78 -6.24 3.24
N SER A 313 6.03 -5.84 4.49
CA SER A 313 6.02 -4.42 4.88
C SER A 313 7.18 -3.62 4.28
N SER A 314 8.27 -4.27 3.85
CA SER A 314 9.40 -3.60 3.21
C SER A 314 9.13 -3.25 1.75
N ASN A 315 8.24 -4.01 1.11
CA ASN A 315 7.80 -3.80 -0.26
C ASN A 315 6.32 -4.15 -0.38
N PRO A 316 5.42 -3.22 -0.01
CA PRO A 316 4.00 -3.52 0.12
C PRO A 316 3.24 -3.52 -1.21
N GLU A 317 3.88 -3.11 -2.31
CA GLU A 317 3.31 -3.09 -3.66
C GLU A 317 4.20 -3.89 -4.64
N GLN A 318 4.07 -5.21 -4.60
CA GLN A 318 4.87 -6.08 -5.45
C GLN A 318 4.18 -6.35 -6.78
N VAL A 319 4.92 -6.24 -7.88
CA VAL A 319 4.40 -6.51 -9.22
C VAL A 319 4.89 -7.86 -9.72
N TYR A 320 3.93 -8.69 -10.12
CA TYR A 320 4.15 -10.00 -10.72
C TYR A 320 3.61 -9.99 -12.14
N THR A 321 4.25 -10.72 -13.03
CA THR A 321 3.79 -10.88 -14.41
C THR A 321 3.61 -12.34 -14.71
N CYS A 322 2.39 -12.76 -15.06
CA CYS A 322 2.19 -14.07 -15.62
C CYS A 322 2.41 -14.04 -17.14
N LYS A 323 3.18 -15.01 -17.65
CA LYS A 323 3.47 -15.18 -19.07
C LYS A 323 3.29 -16.64 -19.49
N GLY A 324 2.92 -16.83 -20.74
CA GLY A 324 2.95 -18.11 -21.43
C GLY A 324 4.33 -18.28 -22.03
N VAL A 325 4.96 -19.41 -21.79
CA VAL A 325 6.30 -19.72 -22.28
C VAL A 325 6.25 -21.03 -23.05
N SER A 326 6.90 -21.06 -24.22
CA SER A 326 7.09 -22.27 -25.02
C SER A 326 8.51 -22.26 -25.61
N ALA A 327 8.88 -23.33 -26.33
CA ALA A 327 10.19 -23.44 -26.96
C ALA A 327 10.53 -22.30 -27.93
N ILE A 328 9.52 -21.64 -28.50
CA ILE A 328 9.67 -20.56 -29.47
C ILE A 328 9.67 -19.15 -28.83
N GLY A 329 9.48 -19.05 -27.50
CA GLY A 329 9.61 -17.78 -26.78
C GLY A 329 8.53 -17.51 -25.73
N LYS A 330 8.29 -16.22 -25.47
CA LYS A 330 7.35 -15.73 -24.44
C LYS A 330 6.17 -15.06 -25.11
N GLY A 331 4.97 -15.57 -24.88
CA GLY A 331 3.72 -15.02 -25.40
C GLY A 331 3.19 -13.83 -24.60
N SER A 332 1.89 -13.58 -24.77
CA SER A 332 1.15 -12.51 -24.09
C SER A 332 1.32 -12.53 -22.56
N ASN A 333 1.15 -11.37 -21.92
CA ASN A 333 1.36 -11.22 -20.49
C ASN A 333 0.31 -10.34 -19.79
N ARG A 334 0.15 -10.56 -18.48
CA ARG A 334 -0.71 -9.82 -17.57
C ARG A 334 0.03 -9.56 -16.28
N THR A 335 -0.11 -8.35 -15.78
CA THR A 335 0.52 -7.89 -14.55
C THR A 335 -0.47 -7.94 -13.40
N LEU A 336 -0.06 -8.56 -12.30
CA LEU A 336 -0.73 -8.51 -11.01
C LEU A 336 0.08 -7.61 -10.08
N THR A 337 -0.55 -6.54 -9.58
CA THR A 337 0.01 -5.75 -8.48
C THR A 337 -0.57 -6.28 -7.18
N ALA A 338 0.27 -6.94 -6.37
CA ALA A 338 -0.12 -7.46 -5.08
C ALA A 338 -0.13 -6.32 -4.05
N LYS A 339 -1.34 -5.86 -3.70
CA LYS A 339 -1.58 -4.96 -2.58
C LYS A 339 -2.47 -5.67 -1.56
N PHE A 340 -2.19 -5.50 -0.29
CA PHE A 340 -2.95 -6.14 0.79
C PHE A 340 -3.65 -5.08 1.64
N ALA A 341 -4.80 -5.43 2.19
CA ALA A 341 -5.46 -4.61 3.20
C ALA A 341 -6.00 -5.52 4.30
N PHE A 342 -5.67 -5.21 5.54
CA PHE A 342 -6.04 -6.02 6.71
C PHE A 342 -6.14 -5.17 7.97
N PHE A 343 -6.89 -5.67 8.94
CA PHE A 343 -6.92 -5.16 10.31
C PHE A 343 -7.10 -6.32 11.31
N GLU A 344 -6.02 -6.71 11.99
CA GLU A 344 -6.06 -7.80 12.97
C GLU A 344 -6.94 -7.47 14.18
N GLN A 345 -7.75 -8.45 14.62
CA GLN A 345 -8.65 -8.30 15.76
C GLN A 345 -7.90 -7.96 17.06
N GLU A 346 -8.52 -7.14 17.91
CA GLU A 346 -8.02 -6.75 19.23
C GLU A 346 -6.64 -6.05 19.22
N ALA A 347 -6.20 -5.54 18.07
CA ALA A 347 -4.90 -4.89 17.92
C ALA A 347 -4.84 -3.45 18.48
N LEU A 348 -5.98 -2.91 18.89
CA LEU A 348 -6.12 -1.53 19.33
C LEU A 348 -5.84 -1.37 20.83
N ALA A 349 -4.93 -0.46 21.17
CA ALA A 349 -4.69 -0.04 22.54
C ALA A 349 -5.07 1.43 22.76
N LEU A 350 -5.75 1.70 23.86
CA LEU A 350 -6.12 3.04 24.31
C LEU A 350 -5.63 3.22 25.74
N ASN A 351 -4.72 4.17 25.95
CA ASN A 351 -4.10 4.43 27.24
C ASN A 351 -4.30 5.89 27.65
N SER A 352 -4.47 6.13 28.94
CA SER A 352 -4.36 7.46 29.55
C SER A 352 -3.00 7.60 30.23
N ALA A 353 -2.40 8.80 30.22
CA ALA A 353 -1.04 9.01 30.71
C ALA A 353 -0.81 8.63 32.20
N ASN A 354 -1.88 8.59 33.01
CA ASN A 354 -1.77 8.51 34.47
C ASN A 354 -2.19 7.16 35.07
N ASN A 355 -2.61 6.16 34.27
CA ASN A 355 -3.15 4.86 34.72
C ASN A 355 -4.28 4.93 35.78
N ASN A 356 -4.79 6.12 36.06
CA ASN A 356 -5.84 6.37 37.03
C ASN A 356 -7.14 6.61 36.26
N ASN A 357 -8.22 6.00 36.75
CA ASN A 357 -9.55 6.12 36.14
C ASN A 357 -10.44 7.14 36.87
N THR A 358 -9.98 7.73 37.98
CA THR A 358 -10.71 8.73 38.76
C THR A 358 -9.90 10.01 38.93
N PHE A 359 -10.49 11.16 38.61
CA PHE A 359 -9.83 12.46 38.64
C PHE A 359 -10.66 13.48 39.42
N ASP A 360 -9.99 14.26 40.27
CA ASP A 360 -10.63 15.28 41.10
C ASP A 360 -10.46 16.68 40.48
N LEU A 361 -11.57 17.29 40.10
CA LEU A 361 -11.62 18.63 39.50
C LEU A 361 -11.64 19.71 40.59
N CYS A 362 -10.54 19.81 41.34
CA CYS A 362 -10.40 20.81 42.42
C CYS A 362 -10.03 22.20 41.90
N ASP A 363 -9.28 22.26 40.80
CA ASP A 363 -8.86 23.47 40.08
C ASP A 363 -9.09 23.29 38.56
N ASP A 364 -9.12 24.39 37.81
CA ASP A 364 -9.43 24.41 36.36
C ASP A 364 -8.30 23.84 35.46
N SER A 365 -7.22 23.26 36.02
CA SER A 365 -6.00 22.91 35.29
C SER A 365 -5.86 21.43 34.89
N ASN A 366 -6.91 20.62 34.99
CA ASN A 366 -6.81 19.20 34.70
C ASN A 366 -6.97 18.91 33.21
N GLN A 367 -5.84 18.70 32.52
CA GLN A 367 -5.78 18.18 31.16
C GLN A 367 -5.35 16.71 31.19
N ILE A 368 -6.14 15.84 30.55
CA ILE A 368 -5.82 14.41 30.45
C ILE A 368 -5.46 14.07 29.02
N HIS A 369 -4.28 13.46 28.88
CA HIS A 369 -3.74 13.00 27.62
C HIS A 369 -4.15 11.55 27.37
N PHE A 370 -4.78 11.33 26.22
CA PHE A 370 -5.08 10.00 25.71
C PHE A 370 -4.21 9.68 24.52
N VAL A 371 -3.76 8.43 24.45
CA VAL A 371 -2.99 7.91 23.34
C VAL A 371 -3.68 6.64 22.85
N CYS A 372 -4.13 6.68 21.61
CA CYS A 372 -4.63 5.50 20.91
C CYS A 372 -3.58 5.02 19.93
N THR A 373 -3.25 3.73 19.97
CA THR A 373 -2.18 3.13 19.19
C THR A 373 -2.61 1.83 18.54
N VAL A 374 -2.10 1.56 17.34
CA VAL A 374 -2.17 0.26 16.67
C VAL A 374 -0.82 -0.03 16.01
N LEU A 375 -0.34 -1.27 16.13
CA LEU A 375 0.90 -1.71 15.48
C LEU A 375 0.76 -1.66 13.96
N LYS A 376 1.79 -1.20 13.24
CA LYS A 376 1.80 -1.18 11.77
C LYS A 376 1.70 -2.59 11.17
N ASP A 377 2.16 -3.61 11.89
CA ASP A 377 2.05 -5.00 11.46
C ASP A 377 0.61 -5.55 11.58
N ASN A 378 -0.26 -4.86 12.31
CA ASN A 378 -1.63 -5.31 12.57
C ASN A 378 -2.66 -4.58 11.72
N VAL A 379 -2.27 -3.52 11.02
CA VAL A 379 -3.16 -2.78 10.13
C VAL A 379 -2.39 -2.19 8.95
N TYR A 380 -2.89 -2.45 7.75
CA TYR A 380 -2.35 -1.87 6.53
C TYR A 380 -3.48 -1.73 5.49
N PRO A 381 -3.52 -0.69 4.65
CA PRO A 381 -2.70 0.54 4.70
C PRO A 381 -2.93 1.37 5.97
N ALA A 382 -2.29 2.54 6.05
CA ALA A 382 -2.42 3.42 7.21
C ALA A 382 -3.91 3.71 7.54
N PRO A 383 -4.37 3.44 8.77
CA PRO A 383 -5.77 3.60 9.13
C PRO A 383 -6.10 5.05 9.50
N THR A 384 -7.39 5.33 9.62
CA THR A 384 -7.89 6.59 10.17
C THR A 384 -8.27 6.42 11.64
N PHE A 385 -8.10 7.50 12.42
CA PHE A 385 -8.45 7.55 13.84
C PHE A 385 -9.57 8.56 14.05
N SER A 386 -10.47 8.26 14.98
CA SER A 386 -11.42 9.24 15.52
C SER A 386 -11.62 9.00 17.01
N PHE A 387 -11.83 10.10 17.74
CA PHE A 387 -12.16 10.08 19.16
C PHE A 387 -13.58 10.60 19.36
N SER A 388 -14.32 9.92 20.24
CA SER A 388 -15.62 10.38 20.67
C SER A 388 -15.76 10.26 22.19
N GLN A 389 -16.48 11.22 22.76
CA GLN A 389 -16.81 11.26 24.18
C GLN A 389 -18.33 11.25 24.27
N THR A 390 -18.91 10.26 24.96
CA THR A 390 -20.38 10.16 25.09
C THR A 390 -21.10 10.27 23.73
N ASN A 391 -20.49 9.73 22.67
CA ASN A 391 -20.93 9.80 21.26
C ASN A 391 -20.84 11.18 20.57
N ILE A 392 -20.15 12.15 21.15
CA ILE A 392 -19.83 13.43 20.53
C ILE A 392 -18.38 13.37 20.04
N LEU A 393 -18.16 13.68 18.76
CA LEU A 393 -16.80 13.74 18.19
C LEU A 393 -16.04 14.93 18.78
N PHE A 394 -14.81 14.68 19.22
CA PHE A 394 -13.89 15.73 19.66
C PHE A 394 -12.50 15.38 19.11
N ASP A 395 -11.96 16.21 18.22
CA ASP A 395 -10.66 15.94 17.58
C ASP A 395 -9.79 17.20 17.57
N ASN A 396 -8.99 17.36 18.63
CA ASN A 396 -7.91 18.35 18.74
C ASN A 396 -6.55 17.64 18.67
N SER A 397 -6.39 16.73 17.71
CA SER A 397 -5.29 15.77 17.72
C SER A 397 -3.96 16.31 17.21
N HIS A 398 -2.91 15.70 17.74
CA HIS A 398 -1.54 15.85 17.25
C HIS A 398 -0.99 14.48 16.83
N GLU A 399 -0.43 14.43 15.63
CA GLU A 399 0.20 13.22 15.09
C GLU A 399 1.66 13.18 15.57
N ARG A 400 2.04 12.15 16.33
CA ARG A 400 3.44 11.90 16.69
C ARG A 400 3.89 10.61 16.02
N GLN A 401 5.01 10.67 15.31
CA GLN A 401 5.54 9.51 14.61
C GLN A 401 6.44 8.71 15.57
N ASN A 402 5.99 7.51 15.96
CA ASN A 402 6.87 6.46 16.48
C ASN A 402 7.00 5.37 15.40
N GLY A 403 8.21 4.89 15.12
CA GLY A 403 8.50 4.08 13.93
C GLY A 403 7.61 2.84 13.75
N SER A 404 7.18 2.21 14.85
CA SER A 404 6.47 0.92 14.88
C SER A 404 4.94 0.98 14.98
N TYR A 405 4.36 2.15 15.28
CA TYR A 405 2.93 2.30 15.56
C TYR A 405 2.31 3.41 14.73
N TYR A 406 1.05 3.23 14.35
CA TYR A 406 0.17 4.37 14.08
C TYR A 406 -0.40 4.83 15.43
N LEU A 407 -0.29 6.11 15.74
CA LEU A 407 -0.81 6.67 16.98
C LEU A 407 -1.49 8.01 16.77
N ARG A 408 -2.52 8.26 17.58
CA ARG A 408 -3.27 9.52 17.63
C ARG A 408 -3.41 9.91 19.09
N GLN A 409 -3.10 11.17 19.39
CA GLN A 409 -3.21 11.73 20.75
C GLN A 409 -4.33 12.76 20.80
N VAL A 410 -5.08 12.79 21.89
CA VAL A 410 -6.11 13.79 22.14
C VAL A 410 -6.11 14.23 23.59
N ASP A 411 -6.42 15.51 23.81
CA ASP A 411 -6.45 16.12 25.12
C ASP A 411 -7.88 16.45 25.52
N LEU A 412 -8.25 16.00 26.72
CA LEU A 412 -9.55 16.28 27.31
C LEU A 412 -9.39 17.24 28.49
N ARG A 413 -10.21 18.31 28.49
CA ARG A 413 -10.34 19.27 29.59
C ARG A 413 -11.79 19.23 30.10
N PRO A 414 -12.09 18.41 31.11
CA PRO A 414 -13.44 18.27 31.63
C PRO A 414 -13.78 19.44 32.55
N ASP A 415 -14.90 20.09 32.26
CA ASP A 415 -15.47 21.21 33.01
C ASP A 415 -16.69 20.78 33.86
N VAL A 416 -17.24 19.59 33.61
CA VAL A 416 -18.37 19.02 34.34
C VAL A 416 -17.94 17.71 35.02
N GLY A 417 -18.42 17.48 36.24
CA GLY A 417 -18.21 16.19 36.91
C GLY A 417 -19.18 15.13 36.40
N GLY A 418 -18.72 13.90 36.23
CA GLY A 418 -19.50 12.81 35.65
C GLY A 418 -18.66 11.60 35.27
N ILE A 419 -19.32 10.60 34.68
CA ILE A 419 -18.64 9.46 34.04
C ILE A 419 -18.48 9.77 32.56
N TYR A 420 -17.24 9.75 32.09
CA TYR A 420 -16.87 10.04 30.72
C TYR A 420 -16.44 8.74 30.06
N GLN A 421 -17.12 8.37 28.99
CA GLN A 421 -16.72 7.25 28.12
C GLN A 421 -15.96 7.81 26.94
N VAL A 422 -14.66 7.57 26.91
CA VAL A 422 -13.78 7.97 25.81
C VAL A 422 -13.57 6.76 24.92
N ILE A 423 -13.94 6.90 23.66
CA ILE A 423 -13.88 5.85 22.66
C ILE A 423 -12.88 6.28 21.60
N CYS A 424 -11.85 5.46 21.39
CA CYS A 424 -11.03 5.53 20.19
C CYS A 424 -11.59 4.57 19.16
N THR A 425 -11.86 5.08 17.96
CA THR A 425 -12.27 4.30 16.80
C THR A 425 -11.19 4.37 15.75
N VAL A 426 -10.72 3.22 15.30
CA VAL A 426 -9.76 3.09 14.20
C VAL A 426 -10.42 2.35 13.06
N THR A 427 -10.24 2.85 11.84
CA THR A 427 -10.88 2.30 10.65
C THR A 427 -9.86 2.09 9.54
N ASN A 428 -9.85 0.89 8.97
CA ASN A 428 -9.19 0.64 7.70
C ASN A 428 -10.18 0.99 6.58
N THR A 429 -9.96 2.12 5.91
CA THR A 429 -10.90 2.67 4.91
C THR A 429 -10.99 1.86 3.62
N ILE A 430 -10.02 0.98 3.36
CA ILE A 430 -10.01 0.12 2.17
C ILE A 430 -11.02 -1.02 2.33
N ILE A 431 -10.93 -1.76 3.44
CA ILE A 431 -11.81 -2.91 3.73
C ILE A 431 -13.05 -2.54 4.56
N GLY A 432 -13.13 -1.30 5.05
CA GLY A 432 -14.25 -0.81 5.85
C GLY A 432 -14.30 -1.35 7.29
N GLU A 433 -13.32 -2.16 7.69
CA GLU A 433 -13.24 -2.73 9.03
C GLU A 433 -12.90 -1.66 10.07
N THR A 434 -13.61 -1.70 11.19
CA THR A 434 -13.49 -0.71 12.26
C THR A 434 -13.35 -1.43 13.60
N GLN A 435 -12.40 -0.99 14.40
CA GLN A 435 -12.24 -1.44 15.78
C GLN A 435 -12.37 -0.26 16.74
N ARG A 436 -12.87 -0.57 17.94
CA ARG A 436 -13.10 0.41 18.98
C ARG A 436 -12.49 -0.06 20.29
N LYS A 437 -11.87 0.86 21.01
CA LYS A 437 -11.43 0.65 22.38
C LYS A 437 -11.99 1.78 23.22
N GLU A 438 -12.56 1.44 24.35
CA GLU A 438 -13.17 2.39 25.27
C GLU A 438 -12.45 2.37 26.63
N ILE A 439 -12.41 3.54 27.24
CA ILE A 439 -11.98 3.72 28.63
C ILE A 439 -13.02 4.56 29.35
N SER A 440 -13.41 4.12 30.55
CA SER A 440 -14.35 4.83 31.40
C SER A 440 -13.60 5.59 32.48
N LEU A 441 -13.80 6.91 32.53
CA LEU A 441 -13.22 7.79 33.53
C LEU A 441 -14.30 8.40 34.41
N THR A 442 -13.97 8.63 35.68
CA THR A 442 -14.84 9.31 36.63
C THR A 442 -14.23 10.65 37.04
N PHE A 443 -14.90 11.73 36.71
CA PHE A 443 -14.51 13.09 37.08
C PHE A 443 -15.33 13.56 38.26
N ARG A 444 -14.68 13.73 39.42
CA ARG A 444 -15.35 14.18 40.63
C ARG A 444 -15.17 15.69 40.76
N LYS A 445 -16.24 16.46 40.67
CA LYS A 445 -16.23 17.93 40.78
C LYS A 445 -16.93 18.36 42.07
N PRO A 446 -16.26 19.10 42.97
CA PRO A 446 -16.91 19.60 44.17
C PRO A 446 -17.98 20.66 43.84
N PRO A 447 -18.95 20.89 44.73
CA PRO A 447 -19.91 21.96 44.57
C PRO A 447 -19.25 23.36 44.52
N SER A 448 -19.76 24.24 43.66
CA SER A 448 -19.17 25.57 43.42
C SER A 448 -19.59 26.62 44.45
N LEU A 449 -20.77 26.51 45.05
CA LEU A 449 -21.29 27.47 46.01
C LEU A 449 -21.29 26.93 47.46
N PRO A 450 -21.27 27.81 48.49
CA PRO A 450 -21.48 27.39 49.88
C PRO A 450 -22.84 26.73 50.12
N PRO A 451 -23.03 25.99 51.23
CA PRO A 451 -24.31 25.35 51.55
C PRO A 451 -25.44 26.38 51.71
N LYS A 452 -26.69 26.04 51.40
CA LYS A 452 -27.85 26.93 51.62
C LYS A 452 -28.57 26.53 52.90
N ILE A 453 -28.71 27.46 53.85
CA ILE A 453 -29.58 27.31 55.01
C ILE A 453 -30.98 27.82 54.65
N THR A 454 -32.02 27.03 54.88
CA THR A 454 -33.42 27.41 54.67
C THR A 454 -34.21 27.27 55.97
N ILE A 455 -34.87 28.36 56.37
CA ILE A 455 -35.76 28.39 57.54
C ILE A 455 -36.90 29.36 57.28
N THR A 456 -38.13 29.00 57.65
CA THR A 456 -39.35 29.82 57.42
C THR A 456 -39.52 30.28 55.96
N GLY A 457 -39.05 29.47 55.00
CA GLY A 457 -39.07 29.81 53.57
C GLY A 457 -38.01 30.82 53.10
N LYS A 458 -37.19 31.37 54.00
CA LYS A 458 -36.05 32.23 53.66
C LYS A 458 -34.78 31.41 53.50
N THR A 459 -33.95 31.80 52.54
CA THR A 459 -32.68 31.12 52.22
C THR A 459 -31.49 32.03 52.48
N TYR A 460 -30.42 31.43 53.00
CA TYR A 460 -29.17 32.11 53.35
C TYR A 460 -27.99 31.29 52.82
N GLN A 461 -26.97 31.97 52.31
CA GLN A 461 -25.81 31.32 51.69
C GLN A 461 -24.54 32.15 51.95
N GLY A 462 -23.44 31.47 52.26
CA GLY A 462 -22.15 32.07 52.57
C GLY A 462 -22.07 32.67 53.98
N VAL A 463 -20.90 33.22 54.30
CA VAL A 463 -20.65 33.93 55.56
C VAL A 463 -20.90 35.42 55.32
N ASN A 464 -22.00 35.94 55.86
CA ASN A 464 -22.36 37.34 55.75
C ASN A 464 -22.95 37.83 57.08
N ALA A 465 -22.49 38.97 57.58
CA ALA A 465 -22.99 39.58 58.81
C ALA A 465 -24.50 39.95 58.75
N LEU A 466 -25.04 40.12 57.54
CA LEU A 466 -26.46 40.38 57.30
C LEU A 466 -27.33 39.11 57.31
N ASN A 467 -26.73 37.92 57.34
CA ASN A 467 -27.49 36.67 57.46
C ASN A 467 -28.07 36.57 58.88
N ARG A 468 -29.24 37.17 59.06
CA ARG A 468 -29.98 37.18 60.33
C ARG A 468 -31.42 36.76 60.09
N ILE A 469 -31.96 35.98 61.01
CA ILE A 469 -33.38 35.60 61.03
C ILE A 469 -33.99 35.92 62.39
N THR A 470 -35.14 36.58 62.39
CA THR A 470 -35.90 36.87 63.61
C THR A 470 -36.96 35.79 63.83
N LEU A 471 -36.93 35.14 65.00
CA LEU A 471 -37.84 34.06 65.37
C LEU A 471 -38.34 34.27 66.80
N ALA A 472 -39.61 33.97 67.07
CA ALA A 472 -40.15 34.01 68.42
C ALA A 472 -39.68 32.80 69.24
N ALA A 473 -39.34 33.01 70.52
CA ALA A 473 -39.06 31.93 71.45
C ALA A 473 -40.24 30.94 71.51
N GLY A 474 -39.94 29.65 71.53
CA GLY A 474 -40.94 28.58 71.42
C GLY A 474 -41.31 28.19 69.98
N TYR A 475 -40.73 28.82 68.95
CA TYR A 475 -40.90 28.40 67.55
C TYR A 475 -40.56 26.92 67.36
N THR A 476 -41.46 26.19 66.70
CA THR A 476 -41.26 24.81 66.27
C THR A 476 -41.23 24.75 64.76
N GLY A 477 -40.21 24.11 64.20
CA GLY A 477 -40.05 23.95 62.76
C GLY A 477 -38.66 23.52 62.36
N ASP A 478 -38.49 23.31 61.05
CA ASP A 478 -37.25 22.78 60.50
C ASP A 478 -36.33 23.89 59.99
N MET A 479 -35.07 23.81 60.39
CA MET A 479 -33.96 24.44 59.71
C MET A 479 -33.26 23.38 58.86
N THR A 480 -33.19 23.62 57.56
CA THR A 480 -32.50 22.71 56.65
C THR A 480 -31.23 23.36 56.13
N CYS A 481 -30.16 22.60 56.04
CA CYS A 481 -29.00 22.96 55.27
C CYS A 481 -28.86 22.02 54.08
N ARG A 482 -28.73 22.58 52.87
CA ARG A 482 -28.60 21.82 51.63
C ARG A 482 -27.43 22.34 50.79
N VAL A 483 -26.57 21.44 50.33
CA VAL A 483 -25.54 21.72 49.34
C VAL A 483 -26.08 21.39 47.95
N GLU A 484 -25.98 22.34 47.02
CA GLU A 484 -26.43 22.16 45.63
C GLU A 484 -25.25 21.94 44.70
N GLY A 485 -25.41 21.02 43.75
CA GLY A 485 -24.38 20.64 42.78
C GLY A 485 -23.34 19.66 43.33
N GLY A 486 -22.25 19.52 42.58
CA GLY A 486 -21.20 18.53 42.82
C GLY A 486 -21.51 17.16 42.19
N TYR A 487 -20.44 16.46 41.81
CA TYR A 487 -20.48 15.06 41.38
C TYR A 487 -19.34 14.28 42.04
N PRO A 488 -19.61 13.21 42.81
CA PRO A 488 -20.94 12.88 43.35
C PRO A 488 -21.45 13.99 44.28
N LYS A 489 -22.68 13.86 44.81
CA LYS A 489 -23.16 14.81 45.82
C LYS A 489 -22.23 14.85 47.03
N ALA A 490 -22.24 15.96 47.77
CA ALA A 490 -21.52 16.05 49.03
C ALA A 490 -21.92 14.90 49.98
N HIS A 491 -20.96 14.34 50.70
CA HIS A 491 -21.14 13.07 51.41
C HIS A 491 -21.46 13.24 52.90
N THR A 492 -21.16 14.40 53.48
CA THR A 492 -21.44 14.66 54.90
C THR A 492 -21.74 16.14 55.08
N THR A 493 -22.96 16.46 55.48
CA THR A 493 -23.40 17.84 55.75
C THR A 493 -23.73 17.97 57.22
N GLN A 494 -23.26 19.04 57.85
CA GLN A 494 -23.43 19.30 59.27
C GLN A 494 -24.02 20.70 59.47
N LEU A 495 -25.10 20.77 60.25
CA LEU A 495 -25.77 22.01 60.66
C LEU A 495 -25.75 22.11 62.18
N THR A 496 -25.15 23.17 62.70
CA THR A 496 -24.95 23.40 64.14
C THR A 496 -25.50 24.75 64.55
N CYS A 497 -26.37 24.80 65.55
CA CYS A 497 -26.97 26.02 66.11
C CYS A 497 -26.82 26.00 67.64
N GLY A 498 -25.77 26.63 68.18
CA GLY A 498 -25.47 26.57 69.61
C GLY A 498 -25.14 25.13 70.05
N SER A 499 -25.95 24.55 70.95
CA SER A 499 -25.82 23.16 71.39
C SER A 499 -26.53 22.14 70.47
N LEU A 500 -27.38 22.61 69.55
CA LEU A 500 -28.14 21.75 68.65
C LEU A 500 -27.31 21.43 67.42
N ASN A 501 -27.15 20.14 67.11
CA ASN A 501 -26.36 19.67 65.97
C ASN A 501 -27.15 18.62 65.18
N ALA A 502 -27.12 18.74 63.86
CA ALA A 502 -27.67 17.76 62.93
C ALA A 502 -26.61 17.39 61.90
N THR A 503 -26.44 16.09 61.66
CA THR A 503 -25.53 15.57 60.63
C THR A 503 -26.35 14.74 59.65
N GLY A 504 -26.24 15.04 58.37
CA GLY A 504 -26.88 14.30 57.29
C GLY A 504 -25.90 13.44 56.52
N THR A 505 -26.35 12.28 56.06
CA THR A 505 -25.57 11.27 55.33
C THR A 505 -25.28 11.63 53.86
N GLU A 506 -25.64 12.84 53.42
CA GLU A 506 -25.41 13.33 52.05
C GLU A 506 -25.27 14.88 52.05
N ASN A 507 -25.86 15.54 51.05
CA ASN A 507 -25.84 16.97 50.83
C ASN A 507 -26.91 17.74 51.64
N VAL A 508 -27.65 17.08 52.54
CA VAL A 508 -28.72 17.72 53.33
C VAL A 508 -28.62 17.34 54.80
N ALA A 509 -28.66 18.33 55.70
CA ALA A 509 -28.83 18.15 57.13
C ALA A 509 -30.05 18.95 57.62
N THR A 510 -30.90 18.34 58.44
CA THR A 510 -32.12 18.99 58.96
C THR A 510 -32.09 19.00 60.48
N LEU A 511 -32.32 20.18 61.05
CA LEU A 511 -32.44 20.42 62.47
C LEU A 511 -33.87 20.86 62.77
N THR A 512 -34.59 20.08 63.56
CA THR A 512 -35.97 20.38 63.95
C THR A 512 -35.99 20.98 65.34
N PHE A 513 -36.47 22.22 65.48
CA PHE A 513 -36.69 22.85 66.77
C PHE A 513 -37.92 22.25 67.44
N GLN A 514 -37.70 21.53 68.53
CA GLN A 514 -38.76 21.04 69.42
C GLN A 514 -39.21 22.14 70.37
N ALA A 515 -40.40 21.98 70.95
CA ALA A 515 -40.97 22.94 71.89
C ALA A 515 -39.98 23.25 73.03
N GLY A 516 -39.73 24.54 73.27
CA GLY A 516 -38.83 25.03 74.33
C GLY A 516 -37.33 24.99 74.01
N GLN A 517 -36.90 24.38 72.90
CA GLN A 517 -35.48 24.39 72.51
C GLN A 517 -35.03 25.78 72.07
N LEU A 518 -35.82 26.46 71.23
CA LEU A 518 -35.56 27.86 70.88
C LEU A 518 -36.02 28.78 72.02
N ASN A 519 -35.08 29.22 72.84
CA ASN A 519 -35.32 30.06 74.02
C ASN A 519 -34.51 31.37 73.97
N LYS A 520 -34.69 32.22 74.99
CA LYS A 520 -34.02 33.53 75.08
C LYS A 520 -32.49 33.47 75.04
N ASP A 521 -31.89 32.37 75.51
CA ASP A 521 -30.43 32.21 75.58
C ASP A 521 -29.85 31.88 74.19
N MET A 522 -30.70 31.50 73.23
CA MET A 522 -30.32 31.34 71.83
C MET A 522 -30.28 32.67 71.04
N ASP A 523 -30.62 33.80 71.65
CA ASP A 523 -30.48 35.11 71.01
C ASP A 523 -29.01 35.38 70.65
N ARG A 524 -28.76 35.82 69.41
CA ARG A 524 -27.42 36.00 68.81
C ARG A 524 -26.62 34.71 68.63
N THR A 525 -27.23 33.53 68.78
CA THR A 525 -26.56 32.26 68.45
C THR A 525 -26.33 32.18 66.95
N GLU A 526 -25.11 31.80 66.56
CA GLU A 526 -24.75 31.58 65.16
C GLU A 526 -25.00 30.12 64.78
N CYS A 527 -25.87 29.93 63.80
CA CYS A 527 -26.06 28.67 63.10
C CYS A 527 -25.03 28.56 61.98
N ARG A 528 -24.22 27.50 62.00
CA ARG A 528 -23.20 27.20 60.99
C ARG A 528 -23.56 25.95 60.24
N CYS A 529 -23.49 26.01 58.92
CA CYS A 529 -23.56 24.85 58.07
C CYS A 529 -22.27 24.62 57.29
N LYS A 530 -21.74 23.40 57.38
CA LYS A 530 -20.56 22.92 56.66
C LYS A 530 -20.89 21.62 55.95
N SER A 531 -20.12 21.30 54.93
CA SER A 531 -20.22 20.00 54.28
C SER A 531 -18.86 19.53 53.80
N GLN A 532 -18.76 18.24 53.48
CA GLN A 532 -17.56 17.62 52.94
C GLN A 532 -17.88 16.91 51.63
N HIS A 533 -16.98 17.03 50.67
CA HIS A 533 -17.05 16.34 49.38
C HIS A 533 -15.92 15.33 49.29
N VAL A 534 -16.12 14.24 48.54
CA VAL A 534 -15.15 13.14 48.41
C VAL A 534 -13.81 13.58 47.83
N THR A 535 -13.78 14.68 47.08
CA THR A 535 -12.52 15.26 46.54
C THR A 535 -11.67 15.95 47.62
N GLY A 536 -12.21 16.16 48.83
CA GLY A 536 -11.55 16.96 49.87
C GLY A 536 -11.57 18.47 49.63
N CYS A 537 -11.77 18.94 48.40
CA CYS A 537 -11.61 20.36 48.00
C CYS A 537 -12.80 21.29 48.32
N TYR A 538 -13.80 20.84 49.09
CA TYR A 538 -14.96 21.64 49.51
C TYR A 538 -14.83 22.21 50.94
N TYR A 539 -13.67 22.04 51.59
CA TYR A 539 -13.48 22.29 53.02
C TYR A 539 -13.61 23.75 53.49
N ASN A 540 -13.46 24.72 52.59
CA ASN A 540 -13.44 26.16 52.93
C ASN A 540 -14.80 26.86 52.74
N LYS A 541 -15.88 26.10 52.48
CA LYS A 541 -17.20 26.67 52.21
C LYS A 541 -18.15 26.39 53.36
N GLU A 542 -18.63 27.45 53.99
CA GLU A 542 -19.62 27.39 55.06
C GLU A 542 -20.68 28.49 54.87
N THR A 543 -21.81 28.31 55.55
CA THR A 543 -22.84 29.33 55.67
C THR A 543 -23.14 29.60 57.12
N SER A 544 -23.12 30.86 57.49
CA SER A 544 -23.44 31.34 58.83
C SER A 544 -24.77 32.10 58.83
N LEU A 545 -25.61 31.85 59.82
CA LEU A 545 -26.89 32.51 60.05
C LEU A 545 -27.03 32.85 61.53
N THR A 546 -27.16 34.12 61.87
CA THR A 546 -27.36 34.57 63.25
C THR A 546 -28.85 34.57 63.61
N LEU A 547 -29.19 33.96 64.75
CA LEU A 547 -30.54 33.98 65.28
C LEU A 547 -30.80 35.29 66.04
N ASP A 548 -31.95 35.91 65.80
CA ASP A 548 -32.50 37.00 66.59
C ASP A 548 -33.78 36.52 67.27
N VAL A 549 -33.66 36.13 68.54
CA VAL A 549 -34.77 35.46 69.22
C VAL A 549 -35.59 36.50 69.96
N THR A 550 -36.86 36.66 69.59
CA THR A 550 -37.78 37.55 70.28
C THR A 550 -38.49 36.81 71.41
N TYR A 551 -38.62 37.44 72.57
CA TYR A 551 -39.22 36.86 73.76
C TYR A 551 -39.88 37.94 74.63
N VAL A 552 -40.83 37.50 75.46
CA VAL A 552 -41.50 38.37 76.45
C VAL A 552 -40.52 38.91 77.48
N PRO A 553 -40.70 40.13 78.02
CA PRO A 553 -39.74 40.71 78.93
C PRO A 553 -39.62 39.93 80.24
N VAL A 554 -38.39 39.62 80.67
CA VAL A 554 -38.12 39.06 81.99
C VAL A 554 -37.91 40.22 82.95
N VAL A 555 -38.89 40.47 83.81
CA VAL A 555 -38.89 41.57 84.79
C VAL A 555 -38.34 41.09 86.13
N THR A 556 -37.47 41.91 86.73
CA THR A 556 -37.09 41.85 88.14
C THR A 556 -37.51 43.15 88.81
N PHE A 557 -37.97 43.04 90.06
CA PHE A 557 -38.39 44.19 90.85
C PHE A 557 -37.80 44.08 92.26
N THR A 558 -36.98 45.08 92.62
CA THR A 558 -36.22 45.17 93.87
C THR A 558 -36.31 46.58 94.44
N HIS A 559 -35.87 46.77 95.68
CA HIS A 559 -35.73 48.07 96.32
C HIS A 559 -34.36 48.17 97.01
N ASP A 560 -33.93 49.39 97.34
CA ASP A 560 -32.63 49.72 97.96
C ASP A 560 -32.53 49.33 99.45
N SER A 561 -33.64 48.93 100.05
CA SER A 561 -33.72 48.38 101.41
C SER A 561 -33.67 46.84 101.42
N ALA A 562 -33.20 46.25 102.52
CA ALA A 562 -33.24 44.80 102.75
C ALA A 562 -34.60 44.31 103.29
N SER A 563 -35.51 45.22 103.61
CA SER A 563 -36.82 44.98 104.22
C SER A 563 -37.93 45.59 103.37
N SER A 564 -39.00 44.81 103.18
CA SER A 564 -40.27 45.27 102.60
C SER A 564 -41.16 46.02 103.61
N GLU A 565 -40.73 46.14 104.87
CA GLU A 565 -41.34 46.97 105.90
C GLU A 565 -40.51 48.23 106.13
N PHE A 566 -41.17 49.38 106.06
CA PHE A 566 -40.62 50.72 106.19
C PHE A 566 -41.30 51.45 107.34
N ASN A 567 -40.62 52.43 107.94
CA ASN A 567 -41.24 53.33 108.91
C ASN A 567 -41.82 54.54 108.19
N GLU A 568 -42.82 55.19 108.81
CA GLU A 568 -43.28 56.49 108.33
C GLU A 568 -42.10 57.48 108.18
N GLY A 569 -41.98 58.09 107.00
CA GLY A 569 -40.89 59.00 106.64
C GLY A 569 -39.73 58.38 105.83
N ASP A 570 -39.69 57.05 105.66
CA ASP A 570 -38.70 56.40 104.80
C ASP A 570 -38.99 56.68 103.31
N SER A 571 -37.95 56.84 102.49
CA SER A 571 -38.07 57.10 101.03
C SER A 571 -37.33 56.03 100.21
N PRO A 572 -37.88 54.81 100.07
CA PRO A 572 -37.21 53.75 99.33
C PRO A 572 -37.14 54.03 97.83
N THR A 573 -36.06 53.59 97.22
CA THR A 573 -35.87 53.60 95.77
C THR A 573 -36.24 52.25 95.19
N PHE A 574 -37.30 52.24 94.40
CA PHE A 574 -37.74 51.10 93.62
C PHE A 574 -36.90 50.97 92.36
N ILE A 575 -36.31 49.79 92.17
CA ILE A 575 -35.46 49.44 91.04
C ILE A 575 -36.12 48.28 90.31
N CYS A 576 -36.59 48.56 89.11
CA CYS A 576 -37.06 47.54 88.19
C CYS A 576 -36.07 47.38 87.04
N THR A 577 -35.82 46.13 86.64
CA THR A 577 -35.12 45.86 85.38
C THR A 577 -35.91 44.88 84.54
N ALA A 578 -35.95 45.09 83.23
CA ALA A 578 -36.61 44.20 82.28
C ALA A 578 -35.65 43.85 81.14
N GLN A 579 -35.42 42.56 80.91
CA GLN A 579 -34.68 42.06 79.75
C GLN A 579 -35.67 41.51 78.72
N GLY A 580 -35.71 42.07 77.52
CA GLY A 580 -36.63 41.66 76.48
C GLY A 580 -36.10 41.93 75.08
N ASN A 581 -36.51 41.09 74.12
CA ASN A 581 -36.27 41.33 72.70
C ASN A 581 -37.61 41.22 71.94
N PRO A 582 -38.15 42.29 71.33
CA PRO A 582 -37.61 43.66 71.25
C PRO A 582 -37.51 44.37 72.61
N PRO A 583 -36.78 45.52 72.67
CA PRO A 583 -36.65 46.35 73.86
C PRO A 583 -37.98 46.56 74.61
N PRO A 584 -38.05 46.29 75.93
CA PRO A 584 -39.29 46.43 76.69
C PRO A 584 -39.54 47.85 77.17
N ASN A 585 -40.77 48.33 77.05
CA ASN A 585 -41.26 49.49 77.77
C ASN A 585 -41.59 49.08 79.21
N MET A 586 -41.26 49.95 80.15
CA MET A 586 -41.44 49.70 81.58
C MET A 586 -42.40 50.70 82.20
N ASN A 587 -43.26 50.21 83.08
CA ASN A 587 -44.20 51.01 83.85
C ASN A 587 -44.23 50.51 85.29
N LEU A 588 -44.15 51.43 86.25
CA LEU A 588 -44.31 51.15 87.67
C LEU A 588 -45.62 51.74 88.14
N THR A 589 -46.50 50.89 88.65
CA THR A 589 -47.84 51.29 89.11
C THR A 589 -48.09 50.85 90.53
N ARG A 590 -48.98 51.58 91.19
CA ARG A 590 -49.51 51.23 92.51
C ARG A 590 -50.83 50.48 92.34
N LYS A 591 -50.96 49.27 92.88
CA LYS A 591 -52.06 48.35 92.56
C LYS A 591 -53.42 48.85 93.04
N ARG A 592 -53.51 49.43 94.25
CA ARG A 592 -54.78 49.90 94.81
C ARG A 592 -55.38 51.08 94.04
N THR A 593 -54.54 52.03 93.66
CA THR A 593 -54.98 53.28 93.02
C THR A 593 -54.90 53.22 91.49
N SER A 594 -54.25 52.19 90.93
CA SER A 594 -53.85 52.14 89.51
C SER A 594 -53.03 53.36 89.08
N GLN A 595 -52.40 54.05 90.03
CA GLN A 595 -51.58 55.21 89.76
C GLN A 595 -50.26 54.79 89.12
N GLN A 596 -49.91 55.43 88.00
CA GLN A 596 -48.59 55.30 87.40
C GLN A 596 -47.60 56.22 88.12
N LEU A 597 -46.54 55.62 88.66
CA LEU A 597 -45.50 56.30 89.44
C LEU A 597 -44.32 56.72 88.55
N ALA A 598 -43.92 55.83 87.65
CA ALA A 598 -42.84 56.09 86.70
C ALA A 598 -43.00 55.22 85.45
N ASN A 599 -42.49 55.70 84.32
CA ASN A 599 -42.39 54.93 83.10
C ASN A 599 -41.09 55.22 82.36
N VAL A 600 -40.61 54.24 81.61
CA VAL A 600 -39.43 54.35 80.75
C VAL A 600 -39.73 53.64 79.43
N GLN A 601 -39.44 54.30 78.31
CA GLN A 601 -39.45 53.65 77.00
C GLN A 601 -38.12 52.92 76.79
N GLY A 602 -38.20 51.63 76.46
CA GLY A 602 -37.01 50.82 76.26
C GLY A 602 -36.38 51.07 74.90
N ASN A 603 -35.13 51.52 74.89
CA ASN A 603 -34.32 51.66 73.67
C ASN A 603 -33.29 50.53 73.50
N LEU A 604 -33.05 49.74 74.55
CA LEU A 604 -32.10 48.63 74.58
C LEU A 604 -32.82 47.35 75.02
N LYS A 605 -32.24 46.17 74.71
CA LYS A 605 -32.78 44.87 75.14
C LYS A 605 -32.83 44.72 76.67
N THR A 606 -32.17 45.61 77.42
CA THR A 606 -32.29 45.75 78.86
C THR A 606 -32.78 47.17 79.15
N ALA A 607 -33.92 47.29 79.82
CA ALA A 607 -34.43 48.54 80.34
C ALA A 607 -34.36 48.52 81.87
N GLU A 608 -34.13 49.69 82.45
CA GLU A 608 -34.09 49.91 83.89
C GLU A 608 -34.96 51.12 84.22
N LEU A 609 -35.75 50.99 85.28
CA LEU A 609 -36.64 52.03 85.79
C LEU A 609 -36.40 52.15 87.29
N THR A 610 -35.93 53.33 87.70
CA THR A 610 -35.69 53.68 89.10
C THR A 610 -36.65 54.78 89.53
N HIS A 611 -37.33 54.60 90.65
CA HIS A 611 -38.24 55.59 91.21
C HIS A 611 -38.11 55.63 92.73
N THR A 612 -37.68 56.76 93.27
CA THR A 612 -37.69 57.02 94.70
C THR A 612 -39.06 57.53 95.09
N VAL A 613 -39.72 56.84 96.03
CA VAL A 613 -41.02 57.25 96.55
C VAL A 613 -40.82 58.41 97.52
N ASP A 614 -41.74 59.37 97.51
CA ASP A 614 -41.81 60.40 98.56
C ASP A 614 -41.89 59.74 99.95
N PRO A 615 -41.52 60.45 101.04
CA PRO A 615 -41.55 59.89 102.40
C PRO A 615 -42.88 59.18 102.69
N LEU A 616 -42.80 57.87 102.93
CA LEU A 616 -43.96 56.99 103.05
C LEU A 616 -44.82 57.38 104.25
N ASP A 617 -46.15 57.31 104.09
CA ASP A 617 -47.13 57.40 105.18
C ASP A 617 -47.86 56.06 105.42
N CYS A 618 -48.65 55.96 106.50
CA CYS A 618 -49.44 54.75 106.77
C CYS A 618 -50.42 54.36 105.65
N LEU A 619 -50.84 55.29 104.78
CA LEU A 619 -51.71 55.03 103.64
C LEU A 619 -50.93 54.43 102.46
N ASP A 620 -49.61 54.54 102.43
CA ASP A 620 -48.73 54.04 101.37
C ASP A 620 -48.43 52.55 101.41
N THR A 621 -48.82 51.85 102.48
CA THR A 621 -48.82 50.37 102.54
C THR A 621 -49.61 49.80 101.36
N ASP A 622 -48.97 49.18 100.38
CA ASP A 622 -49.62 48.66 99.16
C ASP A 622 -48.75 47.65 98.38
N VAL A 623 -49.33 47.07 97.33
CA VAL A 623 -48.60 46.30 96.32
C VAL A 623 -48.19 47.23 95.18
N TYR A 624 -46.89 47.34 94.96
CA TYR A 624 -46.32 48.02 93.81
C TYR A 624 -46.09 46.99 92.70
N VAL A 625 -46.43 47.35 91.47
CA VAL A 625 -46.40 46.43 90.32
C VAL A 625 -45.50 47.03 89.27
N CYS A 626 -44.44 46.29 88.95
CA CYS A 626 -43.58 46.61 87.85
C CYS A 626 -43.96 45.81 86.61
N ILE A 627 -44.24 46.53 85.52
CA ILE A 627 -44.75 45.99 84.26
C ILE A 627 -43.70 46.20 83.18
N GLY A 628 -43.24 45.11 82.57
CA GLY A 628 -42.41 45.12 81.37
C GLY A 628 -43.23 44.65 80.18
N GLN A 629 -43.27 45.43 79.11
CA GLN A 629 -44.05 45.12 77.92
C GLN A 629 -43.24 45.35 76.64
N ASN A 630 -43.29 44.37 75.74
CA ASN A 630 -42.87 44.55 74.35
C ASN A 630 -43.95 43.98 73.41
N ASN A 631 -43.67 43.94 72.12
CA ASN A 631 -44.61 43.40 71.13
C ASN A 631 -44.80 41.86 71.22
N GLN A 632 -44.02 41.15 72.05
CA GLN A 632 -44.19 39.71 72.29
C GLN A 632 -45.14 39.45 73.45
N GLY A 633 -45.28 40.39 74.39
CA GLY A 633 -46.19 40.25 75.53
C GLY A 633 -45.86 41.16 76.69
N VAL A 634 -46.58 40.93 77.79
CA VAL A 634 -46.48 41.69 79.04
C VAL A 634 -46.07 40.74 80.16
N THR A 635 -45.18 41.19 81.04
CA THR A 635 -44.80 40.46 82.25
C THR A 635 -44.81 41.43 83.43
N THR A 636 -45.29 40.95 84.58
CA THR A 636 -45.39 41.77 85.79
C THR A 636 -44.66 41.13 86.96
N LYS A 637 -44.10 41.98 87.83
CA LYS A 637 -43.58 41.59 89.14
C LYS A 637 -44.14 42.52 90.20
N GLU A 638 -44.53 41.92 91.32
CA GLU A 638 -45.12 42.64 92.45
C GLU A 638 -44.13 42.71 93.60
N SER A 639 -44.10 43.86 94.28
CA SER A 639 -43.42 44.03 95.56
C SER A 639 -44.43 44.54 96.57
N ILE A 640 -44.52 43.87 97.72
CA ILE A 640 -45.38 44.30 98.83
C ILE A 640 -44.56 45.26 99.69
N VAL A 641 -45.14 46.41 100.01
CA VAL A 641 -44.53 47.46 100.82
C VAL A 641 -45.46 47.68 102.01
N GLY A 642 -44.94 47.47 103.22
CA GLY A 642 -45.62 47.76 104.47
C GLY A 642 -45.02 48.99 105.14
N VAL A 643 -45.87 49.86 105.68
CA VAL A 643 -45.46 51.05 106.45
C VAL A 643 -45.95 50.88 107.90
N LYS A 644 -45.06 51.07 108.87
CA LYS A 644 -45.31 50.91 110.31
C LYS A 644 -45.30 52.22 111.06
#